data_AF-A0AAE0ICD9-F1
#
_entry.id   AF-A0AAE0ICD9-F1
#
_cell.length_a   1.000
_cell.length_b   1.000
_cell.length_c   1.000
_cell.angle_alpha   90.00
_cell.angle_beta   90.00
_cell.angle_gamma   90.00
#
_symmetry.space_group_name_H-M   'P 1'
#
loop_
_entity.id
_entity.type
_entity.pdbx_description
1 polymer ?
#
loop_
_entity_poly.entity_id
_entity_poly.type
_entity_poly.pdbx_seq_one_letter_code
_entity_poly.pdbx_strand_id
1 'polypeptide(L)'
;MDTDTTAAITALRDARPPATDPFTYLTIIESHLSPEIIPELEKILEDVELTQTIGWDLVDKLVKLPGSDRCLETIARVGNPRDVILKVNEALNQLNAEDGDQGDDENQKLPATAEVSFTHKFLTLLNILAIQYTRIKAKYPSRFFADTLAAVFRAYQKDPDEEMTAAVINLVHKLSGRRRPPLPSRKSSVNVANPDQDGDASKNAPDPEADKDGGDDPTEAALQQKMLLSFVTCILEAYTTKNDMTWAGRLYEYYNPEKIVPGPGRMTATAAFRYETHLQARDALVGQLVALITDLGLLSCPRSFIDKLRQGPVHRTPLEKLEDAVKPEDIDLSTGGCIVLIAYWIFSSIIFDADQPTPDMDILPDQLDIVCQFLDEGDPADLVFNSVGVLEALVAIGLWLQACDRISAAPQATIANPTLSTEQPSEEEDEVVPSGYMKFIHRSSLIGLYHPRILTRNAAMALAGQVFHSNPDHNDRLAILADILKNCEYASVKGVAVSWLKEEITGAAAAIDGEPSAIARHTMRQTNVFANTGAIKKVKDVLFPAMQGLNDLDPTQLLNKVKEDMDFYLQVVSFAYFLWKTDRWDSVKPADLDTVVRERWWVPLVLALQRLLKTELDNEVTNDVELLLGRLVALDETEGFHASAVAERA
;
A
#
# COMPACT_ATOMS: atom_id res chain seq x y z
N MET A 1 -22.47 -26.58 -40.99
CA MET A 1 -21.74 -26.72 -39.71
C MET A 1 -22.09 -28.06 -39.04
N ASP A 2 -23.36 -28.46 -38.97
CA ASP A 2 -23.79 -29.75 -38.36
C ASP A 2 -23.14 -31.05 -38.87
N THR A 3 -22.72 -31.10 -40.14
CA THR A 3 -22.09 -32.29 -40.72
C THR A 3 -20.70 -32.58 -40.16
N ASP A 4 -19.98 -31.56 -39.72
CA ASP A 4 -18.60 -31.67 -39.21
C ASP A 4 -18.60 -32.12 -37.74
N THR A 5 -19.50 -31.54 -36.94
CA THR A 5 -19.72 -31.93 -35.53
C THR A 5 -20.19 -33.37 -35.40
N THR A 6 -21.08 -33.82 -36.29
CA THR A 6 -21.56 -35.22 -36.29
C THR A 6 -20.44 -36.19 -36.66
N ALA A 7 -19.55 -35.80 -37.58
CA ALA A 7 -18.37 -36.59 -37.94
C ALA A 7 -17.37 -36.68 -36.78
N ALA A 8 -17.11 -35.56 -36.09
CA ALA A 8 -16.26 -35.51 -34.90
C ALA A 8 -16.79 -36.39 -33.76
N ILE A 9 -18.10 -36.30 -33.45
CA ILE A 9 -18.75 -37.15 -32.43
C ILE A 9 -18.65 -38.63 -32.80
N THR A 10 -18.81 -38.98 -34.07
CA THR A 10 -18.70 -40.37 -34.54
C THR A 10 -17.27 -40.87 -34.39
N ALA A 11 -16.27 -40.06 -34.76
CA ALA A 11 -14.85 -40.39 -34.59
C ALA A 11 -14.48 -40.62 -33.11
N LEU A 12 -14.97 -39.79 -32.19
CA LEU A 12 -14.75 -39.95 -30.76
C LEU A 12 -15.36 -41.23 -30.18
N ARG A 13 -16.49 -41.68 -30.72
CA ARG A 13 -17.13 -42.93 -30.28
C ARG A 13 -16.42 -44.16 -30.85
N ASP A 14 -16.07 -44.13 -32.13
CA ASP A 14 -15.45 -45.26 -32.83
C ASP A 14 -14.01 -45.51 -32.37
N ALA A 15 -13.29 -44.45 -31.98
CA ALA A 15 -11.91 -44.56 -31.50
C ALA A 15 -11.79 -44.92 -30.01
N ARG A 16 -12.89 -44.98 -29.25
CA ARG A 16 -12.85 -45.19 -27.79
C ARG A 16 -12.14 -46.52 -27.43
N PRO A 17 -11.26 -46.55 -26.40
CA PRO A 17 -10.63 -47.78 -25.95
C PRO A 17 -11.67 -48.88 -25.66
N PRO A 18 -11.42 -50.14 -26.09
CA PRO A 18 -10.15 -50.70 -26.53
C PRO A 18 -9.83 -50.56 -28.03
N ALA A 19 -10.61 -49.79 -28.81
CA ALA A 19 -10.41 -49.67 -30.26
C ALA A 19 -9.08 -48.96 -30.63
N THR A 20 -8.65 -48.01 -29.80
CA THR A 20 -7.32 -47.37 -29.85
C THR A 20 -6.69 -47.38 -28.46
N ASP A 21 -5.38 -47.15 -28.38
CA ASP A 21 -4.72 -46.93 -27.10
C ASP A 21 -5.08 -45.54 -26.53
N PRO A 22 -5.00 -45.34 -25.19
CA PRO A 22 -5.43 -44.09 -24.56
C PRO A 22 -4.73 -42.83 -25.08
N PHE A 23 -3.46 -42.91 -25.48
CA PHE A 23 -2.71 -41.75 -25.95
C PHE A 23 -3.11 -41.34 -27.37
N THR A 24 -3.29 -42.32 -28.25
CA THR A 24 -3.89 -42.09 -29.58
C THR A 24 -5.30 -41.51 -29.43
N TYR A 25 -6.08 -42.01 -28.48
CA TYR A 25 -7.42 -41.48 -28.21
C TYR A 25 -7.40 -40.02 -27.73
N LEU A 26 -6.49 -39.66 -26.82
CA LEU A 26 -6.28 -38.29 -26.37
C LEU A 26 -5.96 -37.36 -27.55
N THR A 27 -5.06 -37.77 -28.45
CA THR A 27 -4.70 -36.98 -29.64
C THR A 27 -5.93 -36.72 -30.53
N ILE A 28 -6.81 -37.71 -30.67
CA ILE A 28 -8.07 -37.57 -31.42
C ILE A 28 -9.01 -36.58 -30.72
N ILE A 29 -9.17 -36.68 -29.39
CA ILE A 29 -9.95 -35.71 -28.60
C ILE A 29 -9.45 -34.28 -28.83
N GLU A 30 -8.14 -34.08 -28.72
CA GLU A 30 -7.51 -32.77 -28.86
C GLU A 30 -7.70 -32.18 -30.26
N SER A 31 -7.62 -33.02 -31.30
CA SER A 31 -7.81 -32.59 -32.69
C SER A 31 -9.23 -32.12 -33.02
N HIS A 32 -10.22 -32.59 -32.25
CA HIS A 32 -11.63 -32.28 -32.44
C HIS A 32 -12.20 -31.35 -31.36
N LEU A 33 -11.35 -30.79 -30.51
CA LEU A 33 -11.77 -30.02 -29.35
C LEU A 33 -12.42 -28.69 -29.76
N SER A 34 -13.74 -28.59 -29.54
CA SER A 34 -14.56 -27.42 -29.85
C SER A 34 -15.74 -27.30 -28.87
N PRO A 35 -16.37 -26.12 -28.72
CA PRO A 35 -17.53 -25.93 -27.84
C PRO A 35 -18.70 -26.88 -28.15
N GLU A 36 -18.87 -27.26 -29.41
CA GLU A 36 -19.98 -28.12 -29.85
C GLU A 36 -19.83 -29.58 -29.42
N ILE A 37 -18.60 -30.06 -29.17
CA ILE A 37 -18.36 -31.45 -28.76
C ILE A 37 -18.36 -31.64 -27.23
N ILE A 38 -18.35 -30.55 -26.45
CA ILE A 38 -18.30 -30.58 -24.98
C ILE A 38 -19.35 -31.50 -24.36
N PRO A 39 -20.64 -31.49 -24.77
CA PRO A 39 -21.64 -32.36 -24.15
C PRO A 39 -21.41 -33.86 -24.37
N GLU A 40 -20.72 -34.23 -25.45
CA GLU A 40 -20.36 -35.62 -25.69
C GLU A 40 -19.06 -35.99 -24.96
N LEU A 41 -18.10 -35.06 -24.91
CA LEU A 41 -16.89 -35.22 -24.12
C LEU A 41 -17.21 -35.41 -22.62
N GLU A 42 -18.19 -34.69 -22.07
CA GLU A 42 -18.66 -34.85 -20.70
C GLU A 42 -19.03 -36.31 -20.40
N LYS A 43 -19.82 -36.95 -21.28
CA LYS A 43 -20.22 -38.36 -21.14
C LYS A 43 -19.05 -39.34 -21.26
N ILE A 44 -18.05 -39.00 -22.08
CA ILE A 44 -16.83 -39.81 -22.22
C ILE A 44 -16.02 -39.73 -20.93
N LEU A 45 -15.93 -38.54 -20.32
CA LEU A 45 -15.16 -38.29 -19.10
C LEU A 45 -15.79 -38.91 -17.83
N GLU A 46 -17.06 -39.31 -17.86
CA GLU A 46 -17.68 -40.08 -16.76
C GLU A 46 -17.06 -41.47 -16.57
N ASP A 47 -16.33 -41.99 -17.56
CA ASP A 47 -15.59 -43.25 -17.45
C ASP A 47 -14.35 -43.11 -16.56
N VAL A 48 -14.42 -43.69 -15.36
CA VAL A 48 -13.39 -43.54 -14.32
C VAL A 48 -12.03 -44.07 -14.79
N GLU A 49 -11.97 -45.24 -15.41
CA GLU A 49 -10.68 -45.85 -15.80
C GLU A 49 -9.99 -45.04 -16.91
N LEU A 50 -10.78 -44.58 -17.87
CA LEU A 50 -10.28 -43.75 -18.96
C LEU A 50 -9.82 -42.38 -18.46
N THR A 51 -10.66 -41.68 -17.69
CA THR A 51 -10.38 -40.33 -17.21
C THR A 51 -9.25 -40.28 -16.20
N GLN A 52 -9.02 -41.34 -15.43
CA GLN A 52 -7.81 -41.47 -14.60
C GLN A 52 -6.53 -41.44 -15.44
N THR A 53 -6.57 -41.94 -16.68
CA THR A 53 -5.39 -42.04 -17.55
C THR A 53 -5.17 -40.78 -18.37
N ILE A 54 -6.22 -40.20 -18.97
CA ILE A 54 -6.10 -39.13 -19.97
C ILE A 54 -6.74 -37.79 -19.54
N GLY A 55 -7.53 -37.77 -18.47
CA GLY A 55 -8.36 -36.62 -18.12
C GLY A 55 -7.55 -35.40 -17.68
N TRP A 56 -6.42 -35.63 -17.00
CA TRP A 56 -5.57 -34.55 -16.51
C TRP A 56 -4.92 -33.76 -17.66
N ASP A 57 -4.50 -34.40 -18.75
CA ASP A 57 -3.91 -33.72 -19.92
C ASP A 57 -4.85 -32.70 -20.59
N LEU A 58 -6.16 -32.90 -20.44
CA LEU A 58 -7.18 -32.04 -21.03
C LEU A 58 -7.41 -30.74 -20.24
N VAL A 59 -6.93 -30.61 -19.00
CA VAL A 59 -7.26 -29.48 -18.12
C VAL A 59 -6.86 -28.12 -18.72
N ASP A 60 -5.63 -27.98 -19.21
CA ASP A 60 -5.13 -26.73 -19.79
C ASP A 60 -5.90 -26.33 -21.07
N LYS A 61 -6.33 -27.30 -21.87
CA LYS A 61 -7.11 -27.05 -23.10
C LYS A 61 -8.56 -26.71 -22.78
N LEU A 62 -9.17 -27.43 -21.83
CA LEU A 62 -10.56 -27.23 -21.44
C LEU A 62 -10.77 -25.91 -20.70
N VAL A 63 -9.85 -25.46 -19.86
CA VAL A 63 -10.01 -24.18 -19.12
C VAL A 63 -10.10 -22.97 -20.06
N LYS A 64 -9.54 -23.09 -21.26
CA LYS A 64 -9.58 -22.04 -22.31
C LYS A 64 -10.87 -22.07 -23.13
N LEU A 65 -11.68 -23.12 -23.00
CA LEU A 65 -12.89 -23.33 -23.81
C LEU A 65 -14.17 -22.96 -23.06
N PRO A 66 -15.07 -22.18 -23.68
CA PRO A 66 -16.32 -21.80 -23.03
C PRO A 66 -17.25 -23.00 -22.86
N GLY A 67 -17.87 -23.12 -21.68
CA GLY A 67 -18.85 -24.17 -21.35
C GLY A 67 -18.24 -25.51 -20.90
N SER A 68 -16.92 -25.59 -20.73
CA SER A 68 -16.21 -26.79 -20.30
C SER A 68 -16.26 -27.07 -18.80
N ASP A 69 -16.89 -26.20 -18.00
CA ASP A 69 -16.88 -26.25 -16.53
C ASP A 69 -17.30 -27.62 -15.97
N ARG A 70 -18.30 -28.25 -16.59
CA ARG A 70 -18.74 -29.60 -16.20
C ARG A 70 -17.73 -30.69 -16.52
N CYS A 71 -17.07 -30.61 -17.67
CA CYS A 71 -16.00 -31.55 -18.01
C CYS A 71 -14.84 -31.42 -17.00
N LEU A 72 -14.47 -30.19 -16.65
CA LEU A 72 -13.43 -29.90 -15.65
C LEU A 72 -13.83 -30.38 -14.26
N GLU A 73 -15.10 -30.20 -13.85
CA GLU A 73 -15.62 -30.76 -12.60
C GLU A 73 -15.57 -32.29 -12.61
N THR A 74 -15.96 -32.94 -13.72
CA THR A 74 -15.88 -34.40 -13.85
C THR A 74 -14.45 -34.88 -13.73
N ILE A 75 -13.50 -34.28 -14.46
CA ILE A 75 -12.06 -34.57 -14.32
C ILE A 75 -11.61 -34.36 -12.87
N ALA A 76 -12.08 -33.31 -12.20
CA ALA A 76 -11.74 -33.05 -10.81
C ALA A 76 -12.22 -34.17 -9.87
N ARG A 77 -13.38 -34.77 -10.14
CA ARG A 77 -13.99 -35.81 -9.30
C ARG A 77 -13.45 -37.21 -9.58
N VAL A 78 -13.11 -37.54 -10.83
CA VAL A 78 -12.75 -38.92 -11.20
C VAL A 78 -11.29 -39.10 -11.63
N GLY A 79 -10.60 -38.05 -12.07
CA GLY A 79 -9.21 -38.12 -12.53
C GLY A 79 -8.21 -38.47 -11.40
N ASN A 80 -6.97 -38.82 -11.78
CA ASN A 80 -5.89 -39.08 -10.83
C ASN A 80 -5.54 -37.78 -10.06
N PRO A 81 -5.73 -37.72 -8.74
CA PRO A 81 -5.55 -36.49 -7.99
C PRO A 81 -4.14 -35.90 -8.07
N ARG A 82 -3.09 -36.73 -8.11
CA ARG A 82 -1.70 -36.26 -8.19
C ARG A 82 -1.42 -35.56 -9.53
N ASP A 83 -1.78 -36.21 -10.63
CA ASP A 83 -1.56 -35.66 -11.98
C ASP A 83 -2.43 -34.42 -12.25
N VAL A 84 -3.68 -34.42 -11.76
CA VAL A 84 -4.55 -33.25 -11.90
C VAL A 84 -4.01 -32.05 -11.12
N ILE A 85 -3.50 -32.23 -9.89
CA ILE A 85 -2.86 -31.12 -9.14
C ILE A 85 -1.67 -30.55 -9.92
N LEU A 86 -0.78 -31.43 -10.42
CA LEU A 86 0.39 -31.00 -11.19
C LEU A 86 -0.02 -30.22 -12.44
N LYS A 87 -1.03 -30.71 -13.18
CA LYS A 87 -1.50 -30.02 -14.38
C LYS A 87 -2.19 -28.70 -14.08
N VAL A 88 -2.95 -28.61 -12.99
CA VAL A 88 -3.55 -27.35 -12.56
C VAL A 88 -2.48 -26.34 -12.14
N ASN A 89 -1.43 -26.76 -11.43
CA ASN A 89 -0.30 -25.89 -11.12
C ASN A 89 0.40 -25.39 -12.38
N GLU A 90 0.58 -26.25 -13.39
CA GLU A 90 1.11 -25.86 -14.70
C GLU A 90 0.20 -24.83 -15.38
N ALA A 91 -1.12 -25.08 -15.45
CA ALA A 91 -2.08 -24.16 -16.03
C ALA A 91 -2.10 -22.80 -15.31
N LEU A 92 -2.06 -22.78 -13.97
CA LEU A 92 -1.95 -21.54 -13.19
C LEU A 92 -0.69 -20.75 -13.52
N ASN A 93 0.45 -21.42 -13.72
CA ASN A 93 1.69 -20.75 -14.13
C ASN A 93 1.60 -20.23 -15.58
N GLN A 94 0.93 -20.95 -16.49
CA GLN A 94 0.72 -20.52 -17.86
C GLN A 94 -0.21 -19.31 -17.98
N LEU A 95 -1.21 -19.18 -17.10
CA LEU A 95 -2.07 -17.98 -17.04
C LEU A 95 -1.28 -16.67 -16.86
N ASN A 96 -0.06 -16.75 -16.30
CA ASN A 96 0.84 -15.60 -16.15
C ASN A 96 1.64 -15.30 -17.42
N ALA A 97 1.95 -16.31 -18.24
CA ALA A 97 2.78 -16.18 -19.43
C ALA A 97 2.01 -15.68 -20.67
N GLU A 98 0.72 -16.01 -20.78
CA GLU A 98 -0.09 -15.75 -21.99
C GLU A 98 -0.34 -14.27 -22.33
N ASP A 99 -0.20 -13.35 -21.36
CA ASP A 99 -0.42 -11.90 -21.59
C ASP A 99 0.87 -11.07 -21.68
N GLY A 100 2.05 -11.69 -21.51
CA GLY A 100 3.34 -11.01 -21.61
C GLY A 100 3.83 -10.74 -23.04
N ASP A 101 3.14 -11.29 -24.05
CA ASP A 101 3.50 -11.24 -25.47
C ASP A 101 2.58 -10.32 -26.30
N GLN A 102 1.68 -9.55 -25.65
CA GLN A 102 0.95 -8.46 -26.31
C GLN A 102 1.84 -7.21 -26.40
N GLY A 103 2.94 -7.33 -27.16
CA GLY A 103 3.66 -6.17 -27.67
C GLY A 103 2.80 -5.42 -28.70
N ASP A 104 2.84 -4.09 -28.62
CA ASP A 104 2.28 -3.08 -29.52
C ASP A 104 2.10 -3.50 -31.00
N ASP A 105 1.01 -4.20 -31.33
CA ASP A 105 0.54 -4.34 -32.71
C ASP A 105 -0.94 -3.94 -32.79
N GLU A 106 -1.18 -2.62 -32.82
CA GLU A 106 -2.49 -1.94 -32.89
C GLU A 106 -3.32 -2.26 -34.15
N ASN A 107 -3.02 -3.31 -34.93
CA ASN A 107 -3.66 -3.49 -36.23
C ASN A 107 -4.08 -4.94 -36.56
N GLN A 108 -4.82 -5.56 -35.65
CA GLN A 108 -5.73 -6.67 -35.99
C GLN A 108 -6.82 -6.89 -34.93
N LYS A 109 -7.83 -6.00 -34.88
CA LYS A 109 -9.12 -6.34 -34.25
C LYS A 109 -9.86 -7.36 -35.12
N LEU A 110 -9.54 -8.64 -34.93
CA LEU A 110 -10.43 -9.74 -35.29
C LEU A 110 -11.66 -9.69 -34.36
N PRO A 111 -12.86 -10.06 -34.83
CA PRO A 111 -14.06 -10.02 -34.01
C PRO A 111 -13.95 -11.03 -32.86
N ALA A 112 -14.29 -10.59 -31.64
CA ALA A 112 -14.28 -11.38 -30.42
C ALA A 112 -15.05 -12.71 -30.58
N THR A 113 -14.32 -13.80 -30.80
CA THR A 113 -14.76 -15.13 -30.40
C THR A 113 -14.74 -15.20 -28.87
N ALA A 114 -15.72 -15.88 -28.28
CA ALA A 114 -15.98 -15.94 -26.83
C ALA A 114 -14.84 -16.58 -26.02
N GLU A 115 -13.76 -15.84 -25.81
CA GLU A 115 -12.62 -16.27 -25.00
C GLU A 115 -12.97 -16.18 -23.50
N VAL A 116 -12.60 -17.21 -22.76
CA VAL A 116 -12.85 -17.30 -21.31
C VAL A 116 -11.97 -16.29 -20.57
N SER A 117 -12.54 -15.50 -19.66
CA SER A 117 -11.79 -14.47 -18.94
C SER A 117 -10.74 -15.06 -18.00
N PHE A 118 -9.68 -14.30 -17.73
CA PHE A 118 -8.62 -14.68 -16.78
C PHE A 118 -9.19 -15.06 -15.40
N THR A 119 -10.07 -14.21 -14.85
CA THR A 119 -10.75 -14.45 -13.56
C THR A 119 -11.52 -15.78 -13.58
N HIS A 120 -12.28 -16.07 -14.66
CA HIS A 120 -12.99 -17.35 -14.77
C HIS A 120 -12.04 -18.54 -14.82
N LYS A 121 -10.98 -18.47 -15.62
CA LYS A 121 -9.93 -19.52 -15.68
C LYS A 121 -9.35 -19.77 -14.28
N PHE A 122 -8.98 -18.72 -13.55
CA PHE A 122 -8.44 -18.81 -12.19
C PHE A 122 -9.44 -19.45 -11.22
N LEU A 123 -10.69 -18.98 -11.18
CA LEU A 123 -11.76 -19.52 -10.33
C LEU A 123 -11.98 -21.02 -10.57
N THR A 124 -12.03 -21.43 -11.84
CA THR A 124 -12.24 -22.83 -12.22
C THR A 124 -11.08 -23.71 -11.77
N LEU A 125 -9.83 -23.26 -11.93
CA LEU A 125 -8.65 -24.00 -11.46
C LEU A 125 -8.64 -24.14 -9.92
N LEU A 126 -9.00 -23.09 -9.18
CA LEU A 126 -9.12 -23.15 -7.72
C LEU A 126 -10.21 -24.13 -7.25
N ASN A 127 -11.34 -24.19 -7.97
CA ASN A 127 -12.40 -25.15 -7.70
C ASN A 127 -11.93 -26.60 -7.92
N ILE A 128 -11.12 -26.85 -8.95
CA ILE A 128 -10.51 -28.17 -9.16
C ILE A 128 -9.57 -28.51 -7.98
N LEU A 129 -8.70 -27.59 -7.57
CA LEU A 129 -7.78 -27.79 -6.43
C LEU A 129 -8.55 -28.10 -5.14
N ALA A 130 -9.63 -27.37 -4.86
CA ALA A 130 -10.45 -27.59 -3.67
C ALA A 130 -11.01 -29.02 -3.62
N ILE A 131 -11.35 -29.62 -4.76
CA ILE A 131 -11.78 -31.02 -4.84
C ILE A 131 -10.57 -31.96 -4.67
N GLN A 132 -9.46 -31.73 -5.37
CA GLN A 132 -8.32 -32.65 -5.34
C GLN A 132 -7.67 -32.80 -3.98
N TYR A 133 -7.51 -31.70 -3.24
CA TYR A 133 -6.90 -31.74 -1.91
C TYR A 133 -7.77 -32.45 -0.86
N THR A 134 -9.05 -32.67 -1.13
CA THR A 134 -9.90 -33.55 -0.29
C THR A 134 -9.78 -35.03 -0.66
N ARG A 135 -9.26 -35.34 -1.86
CA ARG A 135 -9.15 -36.70 -2.41
C ARG A 135 -7.76 -37.32 -2.20
N ILE A 136 -6.70 -36.52 -2.31
CA ILE A 136 -5.31 -37.00 -2.24
C ILE A 136 -5.01 -37.65 -0.88
N LYS A 137 -4.34 -38.82 -0.92
CA LYS A 137 -3.88 -39.54 0.26
C LYS A 137 -2.38 -39.85 0.14
N ALA A 138 -1.57 -38.86 0.52
CA ALA A 138 -0.12 -38.95 0.53
C ALA A 138 0.42 -38.88 1.96
N LYS A 139 1.57 -39.50 2.22
CA LYS A 139 2.24 -39.45 3.53
C LYS A 139 2.75 -38.06 3.92
N TYR A 140 3.18 -37.26 2.93
CA TYR A 140 3.70 -35.90 3.11
C TYR A 140 2.98 -34.91 2.17
N PRO A 141 1.69 -34.62 2.43
CA PRO A 141 0.87 -33.78 1.56
C PRO A 141 1.37 -32.32 1.48
N SER A 142 2.09 -31.83 2.49
CA SER A 142 2.73 -30.50 2.51
C SER A 142 3.60 -30.18 1.29
N ARG A 143 4.24 -31.18 0.68
CA ARG A 143 5.12 -30.98 -0.49
C ARG A 143 4.35 -30.51 -1.72
N PHE A 144 3.25 -31.20 -2.03
CA PHE A 144 2.35 -30.79 -3.12
C PHE A 144 1.73 -29.43 -2.83
N PHE A 145 1.45 -29.20 -1.55
CA PHE A 145 0.79 -28.01 -1.06
C PHE A 145 1.61 -26.74 -1.25
N ALA A 146 2.91 -26.78 -0.95
CA ALA A 146 3.82 -25.65 -1.12
C ALA A 146 3.80 -25.11 -2.55
N ASP A 147 3.99 -25.99 -3.54
CA ASP A 147 4.00 -25.65 -4.96
C ASP A 147 2.66 -25.07 -5.42
N THR A 148 1.54 -25.66 -4.96
CA THR A 148 0.22 -25.14 -5.29
C THR A 148 -0.01 -23.75 -4.71
N LEU A 149 0.32 -23.50 -3.44
CA LEU A 149 0.12 -22.17 -2.84
C LEU A 149 0.97 -21.12 -3.55
N ALA A 150 2.21 -21.45 -3.92
CA ALA A 150 3.06 -20.56 -4.70
C ALA A 150 2.49 -20.30 -6.11
N ALA A 151 2.01 -21.32 -6.82
CA ALA A 151 1.41 -21.18 -8.14
C ALA A 151 0.13 -20.33 -8.10
N VAL A 152 -0.76 -20.59 -7.14
CA VAL A 152 -1.98 -19.80 -6.92
C VAL A 152 -1.62 -18.34 -6.62
N PHE A 153 -0.64 -18.09 -5.74
CA PHE A 153 -0.24 -16.73 -5.40
C PHE A 153 0.34 -15.97 -6.61
N ARG A 154 1.23 -16.60 -7.39
CA ARG A 154 1.79 -15.97 -8.59
C ARG A 154 0.69 -15.58 -9.59
N ALA A 155 -0.28 -16.46 -9.82
CA ALA A 155 -1.44 -16.16 -10.65
C ALA A 155 -2.31 -15.04 -10.06
N TYR A 156 -2.50 -15.03 -8.74
CA TYR A 156 -3.27 -14.01 -8.04
C TYR A 156 -2.64 -12.61 -8.11
N GLN A 157 -1.32 -12.51 -7.98
CA GLN A 157 -0.60 -11.22 -7.92
C GLN A 157 -0.75 -10.35 -9.18
N LYS A 158 -1.14 -10.95 -10.32
CA LYS A 158 -1.29 -10.24 -11.59
C LYS A 158 -2.36 -9.15 -11.53
N ASP A 159 -3.57 -9.50 -11.09
CA ASP A 159 -4.66 -8.53 -10.92
C ASP A 159 -5.62 -8.95 -9.80
N PRO A 160 -5.26 -8.73 -8.52
CA PRO A 160 -6.11 -9.06 -7.38
C PRO A 160 -7.50 -8.38 -7.43
N ASP A 161 -8.53 -9.13 -7.78
CA ASP A 161 -9.93 -8.67 -7.81
C ASP A 161 -10.77 -9.26 -6.66
N GLU A 162 -12.01 -8.80 -6.52
CA GLU A 162 -12.91 -9.27 -5.46
C GLU A 162 -13.30 -10.76 -5.61
N GLU A 163 -13.47 -11.26 -6.83
CA GLU A 163 -13.92 -12.63 -7.10
C GLU A 163 -12.80 -13.66 -6.87
N MET A 164 -11.60 -13.40 -7.38
CA MET A 164 -10.39 -14.17 -7.13
C MET A 164 -10.10 -14.25 -5.64
N THR A 165 -10.25 -13.14 -4.91
CA THR A 165 -10.03 -13.12 -3.47
C THR A 165 -11.06 -13.97 -2.73
N ALA A 166 -12.34 -13.89 -3.11
CA ALA A 166 -13.39 -14.76 -2.57
C ALA A 166 -13.13 -16.25 -2.87
N ALA A 167 -12.65 -16.58 -4.07
CA ALA A 167 -12.27 -17.94 -4.44
C ALA A 167 -11.09 -18.46 -3.60
N VAL A 168 -10.08 -17.63 -3.35
CA VAL A 168 -8.95 -17.95 -2.46
C VAL A 168 -9.43 -18.19 -1.03
N ILE A 169 -10.29 -17.32 -0.49
CA ILE A 169 -10.88 -17.50 0.85
C ILE A 169 -11.62 -18.85 0.93
N ASN A 170 -12.43 -19.18 -0.07
CA ASN A 170 -13.15 -20.45 -0.15
C ASN A 170 -12.21 -21.66 -0.19
N LEU A 171 -11.14 -21.58 -0.98
CA LEU A 171 -10.12 -22.62 -1.06
C LEU A 171 -9.48 -22.85 0.32
N VAL A 172 -9.04 -21.79 1.00
CA VAL A 172 -8.38 -21.95 2.31
C VAL A 172 -9.35 -22.44 3.40
N HIS A 173 -10.61 -22.03 3.38
CA HIS A 173 -11.62 -22.61 4.28
C HIS A 173 -11.81 -24.12 4.08
N LYS A 174 -11.79 -24.57 2.83
CA LYS A 174 -11.85 -26.00 2.51
C LYS A 174 -10.61 -26.74 3.02
N LEU A 175 -9.42 -26.19 2.76
CA LEU A 175 -8.14 -26.81 3.12
C LEU A 175 -7.88 -26.82 4.63
N SER A 176 -8.30 -25.78 5.36
CA SER A 176 -8.10 -25.69 6.81
C SER A 176 -9.03 -26.59 7.63
N GLY A 177 -10.09 -27.14 7.04
CA GLY A 177 -11.09 -27.99 7.71
C GLY A 177 -11.95 -27.28 8.77
N ARG A 178 -11.68 -26.00 9.08
CA ARG A 178 -12.41 -25.21 10.08
C ARG A 178 -13.64 -24.56 9.44
N ARG A 179 -14.82 -25.13 9.73
CA ARG A 179 -16.11 -24.59 9.28
C ARG A 179 -16.69 -23.61 10.30
N ARG A 180 -16.25 -22.35 10.27
CA ARG A 180 -17.05 -21.28 10.89
C ARG A 180 -18.25 -21.00 9.96
N PRO A 181 -19.48 -20.79 10.48
CA PRO A 181 -20.54 -20.23 9.66
C PRO A 181 -20.04 -18.91 9.05
N PRO A 182 -20.21 -18.68 7.73
CA PRO A 182 -19.79 -17.44 7.11
C PRO A 182 -20.39 -16.27 7.89
N LEU A 183 -19.57 -15.26 8.18
CA LEU A 183 -20.04 -14.05 8.85
C LEU A 183 -21.24 -13.51 8.06
N PRO A 184 -22.34 -13.11 8.72
CA PRO A 184 -23.49 -12.55 8.02
C PRO A 184 -23.02 -11.32 7.25
N SER A 185 -22.95 -11.42 5.92
CA SER A 185 -22.49 -10.31 5.11
C SER A 185 -23.54 -9.20 5.22
N ARG A 186 -23.16 -8.08 5.84
CA ARG A 186 -23.93 -6.86 5.69
C ARG A 186 -23.66 -6.34 4.27
N LYS A 187 -24.45 -6.82 3.31
CA LYS A 187 -24.61 -6.28 1.94
C LYS A 187 -23.55 -6.65 0.88
N SER A 188 -22.60 -7.57 1.10
CA SER A 188 -21.66 -7.94 0.02
C SER A 188 -22.30 -8.90 -0.98
N SER A 189 -22.27 -8.54 -2.27
CA SER A 189 -22.80 -9.31 -3.40
C SER A 189 -21.80 -10.29 -4.02
N VAL A 190 -20.54 -10.30 -3.56
CA VAL A 190 -19.50 -11.17 -4.11
C VAL A 190 -19.67 -12.56 -3.51
N ASN A 191 -20.37 -13.41 -4.24
CA ASN A 191 -20.52 -14.83 -3.92
C ASN A 191 -20.01 -15.64 -5.10
N VAL A 192 -18.85 -16.26 -4.94
CA VAL A 192 -18.29 -17.16 -5.95
C VAL A 192 -18.87 -18.55 -5.72
N ALA A 193 -19.41 -19.15 -6.78
CA ALA A 193 -19.96 -20.49 -6.72
C ALA A 193 -18.89 -21.47 -6.22
N ASN A 194 -19.20 -22.16 -5.12
CA ASN A 194 -18.39 -23.24 -4.58
C ASN A 194 -19.09 -24.56 -4.90
N PRO A 195 -18.75 -25.23 -6.03
CA PRO A 195 -19.43 -26.44 -6.48
C PRO A 195 -19.33 -27.61 -5.49
N ASP A 196 -18.49 -27.50 -4.46
CA ASP A 196 -18.31 -28.50 -3.41
C ASP A 196 -18.97 -28.11 -2.06
N GLN A 197 -19.57 -26.93 -1.92
CA GLN A 197 -20.44 -26.63 -0.76
C GLN A 197 -21.77 -27.40 -0.85
N ASP A 198 -22.32 -27.51 -2.06
CA ASP A 198 -23.55 -28.25 -2.38
C ASP A 198 -23.28 -29.52 -3.22
N GLY A 199 -22.00 -29.83 -3.47
CA GLY A 199 -21.56 -30.94 -4.31
C GLY A 199 -21.74 -32.31 -3.66
N ASP A 200 -22.10 -33.31 -4.47
CA ASP A 200 -22.25 -34.69 -4.03
C ASP A 200 -20.90 -35.38 -3.92
N ALA A 201 -20.30 -35.35 -2.73
CA ALA A 201 -19.02 -36.01 -2.43
C ALA A 201 -19.04 -37.54 -2.69
N SER A 202 -20.21 -38.16 -2.84
CA SER A 202 -20.31 -39.58 -3.21
C SER A 202 -19.84 -39.86 -4.65
N LYS A 203 -19.72 -38.83 -5.48
CA LYS A 203 -19.23 -38.93 -6.87
C LYS A 203 -17.70 -38.92 -6.98
N ASN A 204 -16.98 -38.70 -5.88
CA ASN A 204 -15.52 -38.61 -5.91
C ASN A 204 -14.91 -40.02 -6.00
N ALA A 205 -14.09 -40.28 -7.02
CA ALA A 205 -13.33 -41.52 -7.12
C ALA A 205 -12.20 -41.56 -6.06
N PRO A 206 -11.85 -42.75 -5.53
CA PRO A 206 -10.73 -42.88 -4.60
C PRO A 206 -9.40 -42.49 -5.25
N ASP A 207 -8.41 -42.12 -4.44
CA ASP A 207 -7.03 -41.94 -4.89
C ASP A 207 -6.44 -43.31 -5.30
N PRO A 208 -6.14 -43.56 -6.59
CA PRO A 208 -5.61 -44.83 -7.08
C PRO A 208 -4.20 -45.12 -6.57
N GLU A 209 -3.47 -44.09 -6.15
CA GLU A 209 -2.09 -44.15 -5.67
C GLU A 209 -1.99 -43.91 -4.16
N ALA A 210 -3.09 -44.10 -3.41
CA ALA A 210 -3.11 -43.89 -1.96
C ALA A 210 -2.02 -44.69 -1.23
N ASP A 211 -1.30 -44.03 -0.33
CA ASP A 211 -0.27 -44.69 0.48
C ASP A 211 -0.90 -45.75 1.40
N LYS A 212 -0.34 -46.98 1.35
CA LYS A 212 -0.90 -48.16 2.03
C LYS A 212 -0.73 -48.13 3.56
N ASP A 213 0.17 -47.29 4.07
CA ASP A 213 0.54 -47.23 5.50
C ASP A 213 -0.35 -46.27 6.32
N GLY A 214 -1.35 -45.62 5.69
CA GLY A 214 -2.55 -45.14 6.36
C GLY A 214 -2.35 -44.19 7.54
N GLY A 215 -1.63 -43.08 7.34
CA GLY A 215 -1.62 -41.96 8.28
C GLY A 215 -0.64 -40.87 7.86
N ASP A 216 -1.12 -39.62 7.88
CA ASP A 216 -0.27 -38.44 7.71
C ASP A 216 0.75 -38.38 8.84
N ASP A 217 1.94 -37.86 8.55
CA ASP A 217 2.91 -37.60 9.61
C ASP A 217 2.31 -36.61 10.65
N PRO A 218 2.50 -36.83 11.97
CA PRO A 218 1.90 -35.98 13.00
C PRO A 218 2.22 -34.48 12.89
N THR A 219 3.31 -34.13 12.21
CA THR A 219 3.75 -32.74 12.01
C THR A 219 3.09 -32.06 10.79
N GLU A 220 2.51 -32.83 9.87
CA GLU A 220 1.95 -32.32 8.60
C GLU A 220 0.81 -31.34 8.81
N ALA A 221 -0.10 -31.61 9.75
CA ALA A 221 -1.23 -30.72 10.02
C ALA A 221 -0.76 -29.33 10.50
N ALA A 222 0.27 -29.29 11.34
CA ALA A 222 0.85 -28.03 11.82
C ALA A 222 1.61 -27.30 10.71
N LEU A 223 2.32 -28.04 9.85
CA LEU A 223 3.05 -27.50 8.72
C LEU A 223 2.08 -26.87 7.70
N GLN A 224 1.04 -27.59 7.30
CA GLN A 224 -0.01 -27.10 6.39
C GLN A 224 -0.75 -25.88 6.96
N GLN A 225 -1.11 -25.90 8.25
CA GLN A 225 -1.76 -24.76 8.89
C GLN A 225 -0.87 -23.50 8.83
N LYS A 226 0.44 -23.67 9.02
CA LYS A 226 1.39 -22.56 8.95
C LYS A 226 1.66 -22.10 7.51
N MET A 227 1.71 -23.01 6.53
CA MET A 227 1.77 -22.69 5.10
C MET A 227 0.55 -21.87 4.67
N LEU A 228 -0.65 -22.28 5.09
CA LEU A 228 -1.88 -21.52 4.87
C LEU A 228 -1.82 -20.14 5.51
N LEU A 229 -1.31 -20.03 6.74
CA LEU A 229 -1.16 -18.74 7.40
C LEU A 229 -0.22 -17.82 6.62
N SER A 230 0.94 -18.33 6.18
CA SER A 230 1.87 -17.58 5.33
C SER A 230 1.19 -17.12 4.04
N PHE A 231 0.51 -18.03 3.34
CA PHE A 231 -0.22 -17.75 2.11
C PHE A 231 -1.30 -16.67 2.29
N VAL A 232 -2.15 -16.77 3.31
CA VAL A 232 -3.20 -15.75 3.53
C VAL A 232 -2.61 -14.40 3.91
N THR A 233 -1.48 -14.34 4.63
CA THR A 233 -0.79 -13.05 4.87
C THR A 233 -0.28 -12.42 3.59
N CYS A 234 0.23 -13.20 2.63
CA CYS A 234 0.62 -12.71 1.31
C CYS A 234 -0.58 -12.23 0.48
N ILE A 235 -1.70 -12.96 0.51
CA ILE A 235 -2.94 -12.56 -0.18
C ILE A 235 -3.47 -11.24 0.39
N LEU A 236 -3.46 -11.07 1.72
CA LEU A 236 -3.87 -9.83 2.38
C LEU A 236 -3.03 -8.62 1.93
N GLU A 237 -1.70 -8.80 1.84
CA GLU A 237 -0.79 -7.76 1.36
C GLU A 237 -1.04 -7.41 -0.12
N ALA A 238 -1.11 -8.43 -0.99
CA ALA A 238 -1.34 -8.22 -2.42
C ALA A 238 -2.69 -7.54 -2.69
N TYR A 239 -3.75 -7.98 -2.00
CA TYR A 239 -5.08 -7.41 -2.13
C TYR A 239 -5.12 -5.92 -1.76
N THR A 240 -4.52 -5.54 -0.62
CA THR A 240 -4.52 -4.14 -0.13
C THR A 240 -3.56 -3.23 -0.88
N THR A 241 -2.51 -3.81 -1.47
CA THR A 241 -1.61 -3.10 -2.39
C THR A 241 -2.35 -2.71 -3.68
N LYS A 242 -3.12 -3.64 -4.25
CA LYS A 242 -3.90 -3.36 -5.47
C LYS A 242 -5.13 -2.50 -5.21
N ASN A 243 -5.91 -2.82 -4.17
CA ASN A 243 -7.20 -2.21 -3.89
C ASN A 243 -7.07 -1.08 -2.87
N ASP A 244 -7.65 0.07 -3.19
CA ASP A 244 -7.65 1.22 -2.28
C ASP A 244 -8.62 0.99 -1.13
N MET A 245 -8.07 0.85 0.08
CA MET A 245 -8.81 0.68 1.33
C MET A 245 -9.06 2.01 2.03
N THR A 246 -8.30 3.06 1.70
CA THR A 246 -8.34 4.40 2.29
C THR A 246 -8.30 4.43 3.82
N TRP A 247 -7.66 3.47 4.48
CA TRP A 247 -7.64 3.37 5.95
C TRP A 247 -7.02 4.62 6.59
N ALA A 248 -5.88 5.07 6.05
CA ALA A 248 -5.23 6.28 6.53
C ALA A 248 -6.12 7.52 6.36
N GLY A 249 -6.77 7.66 5.20
CA GLY A 249 -7.69 8.76 4.91
C GLY A 249 -8.93 8.76 5.82
N ARG A 250 -9.57 7.60 5.99
CA ARG A 250 -10.76 7.42 6.84
C ARG A 250 -10.44 7.65 8.32
N LEU A 251 -9.30 7.18 8.82
CA LEU A 251 -8.84 7.47 10.18
C LEU A 251 -8.51 8.96 10.35
N TYR A 252 -7.87 9.58 9.36
CA TYR A 252 -7.58 11.01 9.40
C TYR A 252 -8.86 11.85 9.47
N GLU A 253 -9.87 11.54 8.65
CA GLU A 253 -11.22 12.12 8.72
C GLU A 253 -11.88 11.92 10.08
N TYR A 254 -11.75 10.73 10.66
CA TYR A 254 -12.33 10.40 11.96
C TYR A 254 -11.70 11.22 13.09
N TYR A 255 -10.37 11.37 13.11
CA TYR A 255 -9.67 12.13 14.15
C TYR A 255 -9.72 13.65 13.96
N ASN A 256 -9.99 14.14 12.75
CA ASN A 256 -10.00 15.57 12.41
C ASN A 256 -11.32 15.99 11.73
N PRO A 257 -12.49 15.81 12.37
CA PRO A 257 -13.78 16.13 11.76
C PRO A 257 -13.92 17.62 11.39
N GLU A 258 -13.19 18.50 12.07
CA GLU A 258 -13.15 19.95 11.81
C GLU A 258 -12.44 20.32 10.51
N LYS A 259 -11.58 19.44 9.98
CA LYS A 259 -10.85 19.65 8.72
C LYS A 259 -11.61 19.17 7.50
N ILE A 260 -12.77 18.52 7.69
CA ILE A 260 -13.62 18.08 6.58
C ILE A 260 -14.28 19.30 5.95
N VAL A 261 -14.03 19.53 4.66
CA VAL A 261 -14.63 20.64 3.91
C VAL A 261 -16.04 20.24 3.45
N PRO A 262 -17.12 20.84 3.99
CA PRO A 262 -18.47 20.54 3.56
C PRO A 262 -18.70 21.09 2.15
N GLY A 263 -19.26 20.29 1.24
CA GLY A 263 -19.61 20.76 -0.09
C GLY A 263 -20.61 19.85 -0.80
N PRO A 264 -21.52 20.40 -1.62
CA PRO A 264 -22.43 19.59 -2.41
C PRO A 264 -21.64 18.68 -3.36
N GLY A 265 -21.91 17.38 -3.31
CA GLY A 265 -21.24 16.37 -4.14
C GLY A 265 -19.86 15.93 -3.66
N ARG A 266 -19.32 16.49 -2.56
CA ARG A 266 -18.05 16.02 -1.96
C ARG A 266 -18.35 14.93 -0.94
N MET A 267 -18.10 13.68 -1.31
CA MET A 267 -18.22 12.54 -0.42
C MET A 267 -16.88 12.31 0.28
N THR A 268 -16.90 12.14 1.60
CA THR A 268 -15.73 11.74 2.38
C THR A 268 -15.38 10.28 2.06
N ALA A 269 -14.12 9.88 2.26
CA ALA A 269 -13.71 8.49 2.07
C ALA A 269 -14.54 7.55 2.95
N THR A 270 -14.81 7.97 4.19
CA THR A 270 -15.65 7.21 5.12
C THR A 270 -17.09 7.06 4.63
N ALA A 271 -17.65 8.10 4.00
CA ALA A 271 -18.98 8.04 3.42
C ALA A 271 -19.01 7.19 2.14
N ALA A 272 -17.97 7.23 1.30
CA ALA A 272 -17.86 6.40 0.10
C ALA A 272 -17.94 4.91 0.45
N PHE A 273 -17.12 4.44 1.40
CA PHE A 273 -17.17 3.06 1.90
C PHE A 273 -18.50 2.68 2.57
N ARG A 274 -19.28 3.66 3.03
CA ARG A 274 -20.61 3.43 3.61
C ARG A 274 -21.70 3.28 2.55
N TYR A 275 -21.58 3.90 1.37
CA TYR A 275 -22.65 3.96 0.38
C TYR A 275 -22.37 3.22 -0.91
N GLU A 276 -21.10 3.03 -1.29
CA GLU A 276 -20.72 2.36 -2.54
C GLU A 276 -20.55 0.86 -2.34
N THR A 277 -21.31 0.06 -3.11
CA THR A 277 -21.37 -1.40 -2.94
C THR A 277 -20.03 -2.10 -3.16
N HIS A 278 -19.24 -1.66 -4.15
CA HIS A 278 -17.94 -2.28 -4.43
C HIS A 278 -16.93 -2.02 -3.30
N LEU A 279 -16.92 -0.83 -2.71
CA LEU A 279 -16.08 -0.51 -1.54
C LEU A 279 -16.53 -1.27 -0.28
N GLN A 280 -17.84 -1.47 -0.08
CA GLN A 280 -18.34 -2.35 0.98
C GLN A 280 -17.88 -3.80 0.79
N ALA A 281 -17.84 -4.29 -0.46
CA ALA A 281 -17.35 -5.63 -0.77
C ALA A 281 -15.86 -5.77 -0.41
N ARG A 282 -15.04 -4.73 -0.66
CA ARG A 282 -13.63 -4.70 -0.25
C ARG A 282 -13.46 -4.78 1.27
N ASP A 283 -14.20 -3.96 2.03
CA ASP A 283 -14.19 -4.01 3.50
C ASP A 283 -14.60 -5.42 4.00
N ALA A 284 -15.59 -6.04 3.36
CA ALA A 284 -16.05 -7.38 3.71
C ALA A 284 -15.00 -8.47 3.41
N LEU A 285 -14.32 -8.40 2.26
CA LEU A 285 -13.29 -9.38 1.88
C LEU A 285 -12.07 -9.31 2.78
N VAL A 286 -11.59 -8.11 3.13
CA VAL A 286 -10.50 -7.97 4.11
C VAL A 286 -10.92 -8.54 5.47
N GLY A 287 -12.15 -8.25 5.92
CA GLY A 287 -12.67 -8.84 7.16
C GLY A 287 -12.72 -10.36 7.15
N GLN A 288 -13.05 -10.98 6.01
CA GLN A 288 -13.01 -12.43 5.83
C GLN A 288 -11.57 -12.98 5.83
N LEU A 289 -10.62 -12.33 5.14
CA LEU A 289 -9.20 -12.71 5.18
C LEU A 289 -8.63 -12.64 6.60
N VAL A 290 -8.96 -11.59 7.36
CA VAL A 290 -8.49 -11.42 8.74
C VAL A 290 -9.14 -12.45 9.68
N ALA A 291 -10.43 -12.75 9.50
CA ALA A 291 -11.09 -13.84 10.23
C ALA A 291 -10.43 -15.19 9.93
N LEU A 292 -10.00 -15.41 8.70
CA LEU A 292 -9.28 -16.62 8.31
C LEU A 292 -7.88 -16.71 8.92
N ILE A 293 -7.13 -15.60 8.94
CA ILE A 293 -5.82 -15.49 9.64
C ILE A 293 -5.98 -15.80 11.14
N THR A 294 -7.04 -15.26 11.75
CA THR A 294 -7.44 -15.51 13.13
C THR A 294 -7.71 -17.01 13.34
N ASP A 295 -8.51 -17.62 12.47
CA ASP A 295 -8.81 -19.05 12.49
C ASP A 295 -7.58 -19.93 12.24
N LEU A 296 -6.53 -19.43 11.58
CA LEU A 296 -5.25 -20.13 11.38
C LEU A 296 -4.29 -19.96 12.57
N GLY A 297 -4.67 -19.20 13.60
CA GLY A 297 -3.99 -19.14 14.90
C GLY A 297 -3.26 -17.84 15.21
N LEU A 298 -3.34 -16.82 14.35
CA LEU A 298 -2.74 -15.50 14.61
C LEU A 298 -3.79 -14.56 15.22
N LEU A 299 -3.93 -14.63 16.55
CA LEU A 299 -5.02 -14.01 17.31
C LEU A 299 -4.60 -12.77 18.12
N SER A 300 -3.31 -12.49 18.23
CA SER A 300 -2.77 -11.53 19.19
C SER A 300 -1.57 -10.79 18.64
N CYS A 301 -1.35 -9.56 19.12
CA CYS A 301 -0.20 -8.73 18.78
C CYS A 301 0.71 -8.49 20.00
N PRO A 302 1.40 -9.53 20.54
CA PRO A 302 2.27 -9.36 21.68
C PRO A 302 3.51 -8.53 21.31
N ARG A 303 4.17 -7.93 22.29
CA ARG A 303 5.41 -7.16 22.09
C ARG A 303 6.48 -7.91 21.28
N SER A 304 6.63 -9.22 21.53
CA SER A 304 7.56 -10.07 20.78
C SER A 304 7.25 -10.19 19.29
N PHE A 305 5.99 -9.99 18.89
CA PHE A 305 5.60 -9.97 17.48
C PHE A 305 6.05 -8.66 16.82
N ILE A 306 5.87 -7.54 17.50
CA ILE A 306 6.38 -6.23 17.05
C ILE A 306 7.91 -6.25 16.97
N ASP A 307 8.59 -6.76 18.00
CA ASP A 307 10.06 -6.83 17.99
C ASP A 307 10.61 -7.65 16.81
N LYS A 308 9.90 -8.71 16.40
CA LYS A 308 10.24 -9.47 15.18
C LYS A 308 10.04 -8.66 13.91
N LEU A 309 8.95 -7.89 13.79
CA LEU A 309 8.75 -6.99 12.64
C LEU A 309 9.80 -5.88 12.59
N ARG A 310 10.30 -5.45 13.76
CA ARG A 310 11.25 -4.36 13.91
C ARG A 310 12.71 -4.75 13.68
N GLN A 311 13.10 -5.97 14.05
CA GLN A 311 14.51 -6.42 14.03
C GLN A 311 14.75 -7.61 13.11
N GLY A 312 13.68 -8.28 12.67
CA GLY A 312 13.76 -9.43 11.77
C GLY A 312 13.94 -9.01 10.30
N PRO A 313 14.27 -9.97 9.43
CA PRO A 313 14.35 -9.72 8.00
C PRO A 313 12.97 -9.42 7.39
N VAL A 314 12.95 -8.62 6.31
CA VAL A 314 11.73 -8.34 5.55
C VAL A 314 11.44 -9.51 4.61
N HIS A 315 10.38 -10.27 4.89
CA HIS A 315 9.94 -11.39 4.07
C HIS A 315 8.92 -10.92 3.03
N ARG A 316 9.38 -10.59 1.81
CA ARG A 316 8.53 -10.17 0.68
C ARG A 316 7.95 -11.35 -0.11
N THR A 317 8.70 -12.45 -0.23
CA THR A 317 8.31 -13.65 -0.98
C THR A 317 8.42 -14.93 -0.13
N PRO A 318 7.75 -15.01 1.04
CA PRO A 318 7.89 -16.17 1.93
C PRO A 318 7.41 -17.48 1.28
N LEU A 319 6.54 -17.40 0.27
CA LEU A 319 5.98 -18.57 -0.42
C LEU A 319 6.97 -19.31 -1.32
N GLU A 320 8.05 -18.65 -1.76
CA GLU A 320 9.05 -19.27 -2.65
C GLU A 320 9.92 -20.31 -1.94
N LYS A 321 9.99 -20.25 -0.60
CA LYS A 321 10.85 -21.11 0.22
C LYS A 321 10.07 -22.21 0.95
N LEU A 322 8.78 -22.39 0.64
CA LEU A 322 7.93 -23.33 1.35
C LEU A 322 8.31 -24.79 1.10
N GLU A 323 8.88 -25.11 -0.07
CA GLU A 323 9.32 -26.46 -0.41
C GLU A 323 10.48 -26.97 0.49
N ASP A 324 11.29 -26.05 1.01
CA ASP A 324 12.42 -26.34 1.88
C ASP A 324 12.02 -26.54 3.35
N ALA A 325 10.77 -26.20 3.72
CA ALA A 325 10.32 -26.21 5.10
C ALA A 325 10.17 -27.65 5.63
N VAL A 326 10.93 -27.96 6.70
CA VAL A 326 10.84 -29.25 7.39
C VAL A 326 9.99 -29.14 8.66
N LYS A 327 9.95 -27.94 9.26
CA LYS A 327 9.19 -27.65 10.47
C LYS A 327 8.32 -26.40 10.30
N PRO A 328 7.22 -26.27 11.07
CA PRO A 328 6.39 -25.08 11.02
C PRO A 328 7.16 -23.78 11.32
N GLU A 329 8.21 -23.83 12.13
CA GLU A 329 9.03 -22.67 12.46
C GLU A 329 9.89 -22.18 11.28
N ASP A 330 10.12 -23.02 10.27
CA ASP A 330 10.88 -22.67 9.07
C ASP A 330 10.05 -21.83 8.09
N ILE A 331 8.73 -21.72 8.33
CA ILE A 331 7.80 -20.97 7.47
C ILE A 331 7.62 -19.56 8.00
N ASP A 332 8.17 -18.62 7.25
CA ASP A 332 7.99 -17.19 7.49
C ASP A 332 6.59 -16.70 7.05
N LEU A 333 6.13 -15.63 7.67
CA LEU A 333 4.93 -14.90 7.25
C LEU A 333 5.34 -13.69 6.40
N SER A 334 4.44 -13.17 5.57
CA SER A 334 4.72 -11.90 4.92
C SER A 334 4.83 -10.80 5.97
N THR A 335 5.97 -10.08 5.96
CA THR A 335 6.18 -8.90 6.83
C THR A 335 5.15 -7.82 6.50
N GLY A 336 4.91 -7.54 5.22
CA GLY A 336 3.94 -6.55 4.77
C GLY A 336 2.51 -6.94 5.13
N GLY A 337 2.14 -8.21 4.93
CA GLY A 337 0.83 -8.75 5.31
C GLY A 337 0.57 -8.69 6.82
N CYS A 338 1.59 -8.90 7.65
CA CYS A 338 1.49 -8.73 9.09
C CYS A 338 1.26 -7.26 9.50
N ILE A 339 1.92 -6.31 8.84
CA ILE A 339 1.71 -4.87 9.07
C ILE A 339 0.28 -4.46 8.67
N VAL A 340 -0.18 -4.93 7.51
CA VAL A 340 -1.56 -4.71 7.02
C VAL A 340 -2.60 -5.29 7.99
N LEU A 341 -2.33 -6.47 8.56
CA LEU A 341 -3.19 -7.08 9.58
C LEU A 341 -3.30 -6.20 10.83
N ILE A 342 -2.18 -5.68 11.34
CA ILE A 342 -2.16 -4.78 12.50
C ILE A 342 -2.97 -3.50 12.20
N ALA A 343 -2.77 -2.91 11.02
CA ALA A 343 -3.51 -1.74 10.60
C ALA A 343 -5.02 -2.03 10.52
N TYR A 344 -5.43 -3.20 10.03
CA TYR A 344 -6.85 -3.59 10.02
C TYR A 344 -7.41 -3.77 11.44
N TRP A 345 -6.68 -4.41 12.36
CA TRP A 345 -7.12 -4.55 13.76
C TRP A 345 -7.38 -3.18 14.39
N ILE A 346 -6.46 -2.24 14.24
CA ILE A 346 -6.63 -0.86 14.67
C ILE A 346 -7.85 -0.23 13.98
N PHE A 347 -7.87 -0.26 12.65
CA PHE A 347 -8.89 0.39 11.85
C PHE A 347 -10.30 -0.07 12.22
N SER A 348 -10.49 -1.39 12.31
CA SER A 348 -11.79 -1.99 12.67
C SER A 348 -12.17 -1.73 14.12
N SER A 349 -11.22 -1.66 15.06
CA SER A 349 -11.51 -1.26 16.44
C SER A 349 -12.04 0.18 16.53
N ILE A 350 -11.51 1.10 15.72
CA ILE A 350 -11.89 2.52 15.76
C ILE A 350 -13.16 2.80 14.96
N ILE A 351 -13.23 2.31 13.72
CA ILE A 351 -14.31 2.65 12.78
C ILE A 351 -15.53 1.74 12.94
N PHE A 352 -15.33 0.48 13.33
CA PHE A 352 -16.40 -0.51 13.49
C PHE A 352 -16.68 -0.91 14.94
N ASP A 353 -15.95 -0.36 15.91
CA ASP A 353 -16.07 -0.71 17.34
C ASP A 353 -15.88 -2.23 17.56
N ALA A 354 -14.96 -2.83 16.80
CA ALA A 354 -14.65 -4.26 16.87
C ALA A 354 -13.68 -4.55 18.02
N ASP A 355 -13.93 -5.65 18.74
CA ASP A 355 -13.02 -6.16 19.77
C ASP A 355 -11.82 -6.85 19.09
N GLN A 356 -10.75 -6.10 18.88
CA GLN A 356 -9.54 -6.53 18.15
C GLN A 356 -8.27 -6.33 18.99
N PRO A 357 -7.21 -7.10 18.74
CA PRO A 357 -5.93 -6.91 19.39
C PRO A 357 -5.36 -5.51 19.10
N THR A 358 -4.83 -4.86 20.14
CA THR A 358 -4.08 -3.61 20.00
C THR A 358 -2.58 -3.89 20.07
N PRO A 359 -1.75 -3.26 19.22
CA PRO A 359 -0.31 -3.46 19.26
C PRO A 359 0.32 -2.71 20.44
N ASP A 360 1.26 -3.34 21.12
CA ASP A 360 2.10 -2.70 22.13
C ASP A 360 3.37 -2.09 21.50
N MET A 361 3.20 -0.94 20.85
CA MET A 361 4.28 -0.21 20.17
C MET A 361 4.10 1.30 20.24
N ASP A 362 5.20 2.05 20.12
CA ASP A 362 5.18 3.52 20.01
C ASP A 362 5.71 3.96 18.63
N ILE A 363 5.45 5.21 18.23
CA ILE A 363 6.00 5.73 16.95
C ILE A 363 7.53 5.66 16.97
N LEU A 364 8.12 6.09 18.08
CA LEU A 364 9.57 6.06 18.32
C LEU A 364 9.89 5.11 19.50
N PRO A 365 10.73 4.07 19.30
CA PRO A 365 11.47 3.74 18.07
C PRO A 365 10.73 2.78 17.12
N ASP A 366 9.61 2.18 17.54
CA ASP A 366 9.13 0.94 16.90
C ASP A 366 8.63 1.14 15.48
N GLN A 367 7.73 2.09 15.27
CA GLN A 367 7.21 2.37 13.93
C GLN A 367 8.31 2.91 13.01
N LEU A 368 9.19 3.77 13.52
CA LEU A 368 10.32 4.30 12.76
C LEU A 368 11.19 3.17 12.20
N ASP A 369 11.59 2.23 13.04
CA ASP A 369 12.46 1.13 12.62
C ASP A 369 11.77 0.23 11.57
N ILE A 370 10.46 0.00 11.70
CA ILE A 370 9.68 -0.72 10.68
C ILE A 370 9.63 0.07 9.37
N VAL A 371 9.34 1.38 9.41
CA VAL A 371 9.29 2.23 8.22
C VAL A 371 10.65 2.28 7.50
N CYS A 372 11.74 2.36 8.26
CA CYS A 372 13.11 2.35 7.73
C CYS A 372 13.43 1.09 6.92
N GLN A 373 12.99 -0.09 7.36
CA GLN A 373 13.18 -1.34 6.60
C GLN A 373 12.57 -1.33 5.19
N PHE A 374 11.55 -0.50 4.95
CA PHE A 374 10.90 -0.39 3.64
C PHE A 374 11.43 0.78 2.80
N LEU A 375 12.12 1.75 3.40
CA LEU A 375 12.46 3.02 2.76
C LEU A 375 13.96 3.37 2.75
N ASP A 376 14.83 2.60 3.41
CA ASP A 376 16.27 2.94 3.53
C ASP A 376 17.14 2.42 2.38
N GLU A 377 16.77 1.30 1.74
CA GLU A 377 17.60 0.63 0.73
C GLU A 377 17.04 0.76 -0.69
N GLY A 378 17.37 1.84 -1.40
CA GLY A 378 16.99 2.03 -2.81
C GLY A 378 16.51 3.44 -3.14
N ASP A 379 15.95 3.62 -4.33
CA ASP A 379 15.30 4.88 -4.73
C ASP A 379 13.96 5.06 -3.97
N PRO A 380 13.74 6.18 -3.27
CA PRO A 380 12.54 6.38 -2.47
C PRO A 380 11.23 6.30 -3.25
N ALA A 381 11.19 6.73 -4.52
CA ALA A 381 9.97 6.66 -5.31
C ALA A 381 9.64 5.20 -5.60
N ASP A 382 10.61 4.43 -6.10
CA ASP A 382 10.44 3.01 -6.40
C ASP A 382 10.05 2.20 -5.16
N LEU A 383 10.69 2.47 -4.01
CA LEU A 383 10.36 1.81 -2.75
C LEU A 383 8.91 2.07 -2.32
N VAL A 384 8.43 3.31 -2.49
CA VAL A 384 7.03 3.65 -2.19
C VAL A 384 6.06 2.97 -3.15
N PHE A 385 6.37 2.95 -4.45
CA PHE A 385 5.55 2.26 -5.46
C PHE A 385 5.49 0.75 -5.25
N ASN A 386 6.56 0.13 -4.74
CA ASN A 386 6.61 -1.31 -4.49
C ASN A 386 5.96 -1.75 -3.18
N SER A 387 5.49 -0.81 -2.34
CA SER A 387 4.95 -1.12 -1.01
C SER A 387 3.73 -0.27 -0.64
N VAL A 388 2.90 0.08 -1.63
CA VAL A 388 1.73 0.98 -1.49
C VAL A 388 0.81 0.56 -0.34
N GLY A 389 0.34 -0.69 -0.33
CA GLY A 389 -0.60 -1.16 0.71
C GLY A 389 0.03 -1.16 2.12
N VAL A 390 1.31 -1.53 2.20
CA VAL A 390 2.06 -1.59 3.46
C VAL A 390 2.32 -0.20 4.03
N LEU A 391 2.71 0.77 3.18
CA LEU A 391 2.97 2.14 3.62
C LEU A 391 1.70 2.87 4.02
N GLU A 392 0.57 2.63 3.35
CA GLU A 392 -0.72 3.12 3.82
C GLU A 392 -1.08 2.53 5.19
N ALA A 393 -0.89 1.23 5.37
CA ALA A 393 -1.09 0.57 6.66
C ALA A 393 -0.21 1.17 7.77
N LEU A 394 1.06 1.48 7.48
CA LEU A 394 1.96 2.15 8.42
C LEU A 394 1.46 3.57 8.75
N VAL A 395 1.01 4.36 7.78
CA VAL A 395 0.44 5.69 8.06
C VAL A 395 -0.81 5.57 8.94
N ALA A 396 -1.69 4.59 8.68
CA ALA A 396 -2.87 4.32 9.50
C ALA A 396 -2.50 3.96 10.95
N ILE A 397 -1.50 3.09 11.14
CA ILE A 397 -0.95 2.75 12.48
C ILE A 397 -0.43 4.02 13.17
N GLY A 398 0.34 4.85 12.46
CA GLY A 398 0.93 6.06 13.03
C GLY A 398 -0.10 7.11 13.46
N LEU A 399 -1.18 7.29 12.68
CA LEU A 399 -2.30 8.16 13.06
C LEU A 399 -2.97 7.68 14.36
N TRP A 400 -3.16 6.37 14.51
CA TRP A 400 -3.72 5.81 15.74
C TRP A 400 -2.77 5.96 16.93
N LEU A 401 -1.48 5.67 16.75
CA LEU A 401 -0.47 5.85 17.81
C LEU A 401 -0.41 7.30 18.28
N GLN A 402 -0.45 8.25 17.34
CA GLN A 402 -0.51 9.68 17.64
C GLN A 402 -1.78 10.03 18.42
N ALA A 403 -2.96 9.55 18.01
CA ALA A 403 -4.22 9.79 18.71
C ALA A 403 -4.26 9.19 20.12
N CYS A 404 -3.46 8.15 20.39
CA CYS A 404 -3.29 7.54 21.71
C CYS A 404 -2.12 8.11 22.53
N ASP A 405 -1.51 9.23 22.10
CA ASP A 405 -0.33 9.85 22.74
C ASP A 405 0.90 8.91 22.86
N ARG A 406 1.00 7.90 21.98
CA ARG A 406 2.09 6.89 21.95
C ARG A 406 3.22 7.27 20.99
N ILE A 407 3.80 8.44 21.21
CA ILE A 407 4.75 9.03 20.26
C ILE A 407 6.20 8.61 20.53
N SER A 408 6.63 8.61 21.79
CA SER A 408 7.98 8.19 22.15
C SER A 408 7.96 7.38 23.44
N ALA A 409 8.56 6.19 23.40
CA ALA A 409 8.75 5.35 24.58
C ALA A 409 9.68 6.02 25.63
N ALA A 410 10.52 6.96 25.19
CA ALA A 410 11.43 7.72 26.05
C ALA A 410 11.46 9.20 25.65
N PRO A 411 10.44 9.99 26.03
CA PRO A 411 10.30 11.39 25.57
C PRO A 411 11.41 12.33 26.06
N GLN A 412 12.21 11.92 27.05
CA GLN A 412 13.33 12.69 27.60
C GLN A 412 14.72 12.14 27.24
N ALA A 413 14.79 10.96 26.60
CA ALA A 413 16.06 10.48 26.09
C ALA A 413 16.33 11.18 24.76
N THR A 414 17.46 11.88 24.63
CA THR A 414 18.02 12.20 23.32
C THR A 414 18.19 10.88 22.58
N ILE A 415 17.30 10.59 21.63
CA ILE A 415 17.34 9.38 20.83
C ILE A 415 18.50 9.54 19.84
N ALA A 416 19.73 9.40 20.35
CA ALA A 416 20.87 9.00 19.55
C ALA A 416 20.71 7.49 19.32
N ASN A 417 20.66 7.09 18.05
CA ASN A 417 20.36 5.72 17.65
C ASN A 417 21.23 4.67 18.39
N PRO A 418 20.63 3.61 18.95
CA PRO A 418 21.34 2.39 19.29
C PRO A 418 21.19 1.39 18.14
N THR A 419 21.73 1.69 16.94
CA THR A 419 22.05 0.70 15.89
C THR A 419 22.47 1.39 14.59
N LEU A 420 23.78 1.52 14.41
CA LEU A 420 24.55 1.12 13.21
C LEU A 420 26.02 1.37 13.59
N SER A 421 26.78 0.28 13.56
CA SER A 421 28.25 0.16 13.50
C SER A 421 29.10 1.21 14.22
N THR A 422 29.95 0.72 15.12
CA THR A 422 31.24 1.33 15.48
C THR A 422 32.04 1.70 14.22
N GLU A 423 31.80 2.88 13.68
CA GLU A 423 32.82 3.67 13.01
C GLU A 423 33.27 4.72 14.02
N GLN A 424 34.59 4.77 14.22
CA GLN A 424 35.20 5.73 15.13
C GLN A 424 34.81 7.14 14.66
N PRO A 425 34.49 8.08 15.57
CA PRO A 425 34.24 9.45 15.16
C PRO A 425 35.52 9.99 14.52
N SER A 426 35.50 10.20 13.21
CA SER A 426 36.50 11.01 12.53
C SER A 426 36.38 12.43 13.06
N GLU A 427 37.50 13.02 13.48
CA GLU A 427 37.59 14.35 14.09
C GLU A 427 37.32 15.52 13.09
N GLU A 428 36.58 15.29 12.02
CA GLU A 428 36.30 16.25 10.96
C GLU A 428 34.78 16.51 10.87
N GLU A 429 34.39 17.70 11.32
CA GLU A 429 33.06 18.35 11.27
C GLU A 429 31.96 17.80 12.21
N ASP A 430 31.24 18.73 12.85
CA ASP A 430 30.09 18.51 13.73
C ASP A 430 28.92 17.83 12.97
N GLU A 431 29.02 16.53 12.67
CA GLU A 431 27.94 15.79 12.01
C GLU A 431 26.81 15.57 13.01
N VAL A 432 25.76 16.41 12.90
CA VAL A 432 24.57 16.33 13.76
C VAL A 432 23.86 15.01 13.48
N VAL A 433 24.05 14.03 14.36
CA VAL A 433 23.35 12.73 14.30
C VAL A 433 21.84 13.01 14.29
N PRO A 434 21.10 12.58 13.25
CA PRO A 434 19.67 12.87 13.15
C PRO A 434 18.88 12.23 14.29
N SER A 435 18.03 13.03 14.96
CA SER A 435 17.12 12.54 15.99
C SER A 435 16.10 11.57 15.40
N GLY A 436 15.54 10.70 16.25
CA GLY A 436 14.44 9.79 15.83
C GLY A 436 13.24 10.55 15.25
N TYR A 437 12.93 11.74 15.79
CA TYR A 437 11.90 12.62 15.26
C TYR A 437 12.24 13.07 13.83
N MET A 438 13.47 13.56 13.61
CA MET A 438 13.92 13.98 12.28
C MET A 438 13.77 12.85 11.28
N LYS A 439 14.33 11.66 11.58
CA LYS A 439 14.25 10.49 10.70
C LYS A 439 12.81 10.12 10.36
N PHE A 440 11.93 10.07 11.36
CA PHE A 440 10.53 9.73 11.14
C PHE A 440 9.81 10.74 10.26
N ILE A 441 10.06 12.04 10.46
CA ILE A 441 9.46 13.11 9.65
C ILE A 441 9.94 13.01 8.20
N HIS A 442 11.25 12.81 7.96
CA HIS A 442 11.76 12.59 6.60
C HIS A 442 11.09 11.41 5.92
N ARG A 443 11.03 10.25 6.60
CA ARG A 443 10.40 9.05 6.04
C ARG A 443 8.91 9.24 5.77
N SER A 444 8.19 9.87 6.68
CA SER A 444 6.77 10.20 6.50
C SER A 444 6.55 11.19 5.35
N SER A 445 7.46 12.16 5.16
CA SER A 445 7.42 13.09 4.03
C SER A 445 7.68 12.40 2.69
N LEU A 446 8.55 11.38 2.63
CA LEU A 446 8.74 10.58 1.41
C LEU A 446 7.45 9.85 1.02
N ILE A 447 6.72 9.27 1.99
CA ILE A 447 5.39 8.69 1.74
C ILE A 447 4.42 9.79 1.25
N GLY A 448 4.43 10.96 1.89
CA GLY A 448 3.64 12.12 1.48
C GLY A 448 3.90 12.61 0.04
N LEU A 449 5.13 12.45 -0.44
CA LEU A 449 5.56 12.86 -1.77
C LEU A 449 5.17 11.84 -2.85
N TYR A 450 5.54 10.57 -2.66
CA TYR A 450 5.53 9.58 -3.74
C TYR A 450 4.33 8.63 -3.73
N HIS A 451 3.58 8.54 -2.63
CA HIS A 451 2.52 7.56 -2.54
C HIS A 451 1.44 7.81 -3.60
N PRO A 452 1.01 6.82 -4.41
CA PRO A 452 0.11 7.06 -5.54
C PRO A 452 -1.28 7.55 -5.12
N ARG A 453 -1.72 7.23 -3.89
CA ARG A 453 -3.04 7.60 -3.35
C ARG A 453 -2.97 8.92 -2.58
N ILE A 454 -3.73 9.91 -3.05
CA ILE A 454 -3.74 11.28 -2.49
C ILE A 454 -4.16 11.36 -1.03
N LEU A 455 -5.12 10.54 -0.60
CA LEU A 455 -5.59 10.53 0.79
C LEU A 455 -4.48 10.07 1.74
N THR A 456 -3.72 9.05 1.35
CA THR A 456 -2.55 8.58 2.10
C THR A 456 -1.44 9.62 2.13
N ARG A 457 -1.18 10.31 1.00
CA ARG A 457 -0.22 11.42 0.95
C ARG A 457 -0.55 12.50 1.98
N ASN A 458 -1.81 12.93 2.00
CA ASN A 458 -2.30 13.95 2.92
C ASN A 458 -2.21 13.48 4.38
N ALA A 459 -2.62 12.23 4.66
CA ALA A 459 -2.52 11.63 5.98
C ALA A 459 -1.07 11.53 6.47
N ALA A 460 -0.13 11.12 5.60
CA ALA A 460 1.28 11.00 5.92
C ALA A 460 1.92 12.36 6.25
N MET A 461 1.62 13.40 5.46
CA MET A 461 2.10 14.76 5.74
C MET A 461 1.49 15.34 7.02
N ALA A 462 0.22 15.05 7.29
CA ALA A 462 -0.42 15.47 8.54
C ALA A 462 0.18 14.76 9.76
N LEU A 463 0.42 13.45 9.66
CA LEU A 463 1.10 12.67 10.69
C LEU A 463 2.51 13.20 10.97
N ALA A 464 3.28 13.51 9.92
CA ALA A 464 4.61 14.10 10.05
C ALA A 464 4.58 15.41 10.87
N GLY A 465 3.60 16.28 10.59
CA GLY A 465 3.39 17.52 11.35
C GLY A 465 2.98 17.26 12.80
N GLN A 466 2.06 16.33 13.05
CA GLN A 466 1.65 15.98 14.41
C GLN A 466 2.83 15.44 15.24
N VAL A 467 3.65 14.56 14.67
CA VAL A 467 4.86 14.04 15.34
C VAL A 467 5.88 15.16 15.55
N PHE A 468 6.06 16.05 14.57
CA PHE A 468 6.91 17.23 14.70
C PHE A 468 6.51 18.11 15.89
N HIS A 469 5.24 18.51 16.00
CA HIS A 469 4.75 19.36 17.09
C HIS A 469 4.77 18.66 18.45
N SER A 470 4.78 17.33 18.46
CA SER A 470 4.82 16.54 19.70
C SER A 470 6.24 16.32 20.24
N ASN A 471 7.27 16.71 19.48
CA ASN A 471 8.65 16.69 19.96
C ASN A 471 8.80 17.70 21.11
N PRO A 472 9.23 17.31 22.32
CA PRO A 472 9.37 18.24 23.44
C PRO A 472 10.56 19.20 23.31
N ASP A 473 11.59 18.90 22.50
CA ASP A 473 12.77 19.74 22.35
C ASP A 473 12.59 20.78 21.23
N HIS A 474 12.56 22.06 21.61
CA HIS A 474 12.37 23.17 20.70
C HIS A 474 13.57 23.38 19.76
N ASN A 475 14.77 23.03 20.21
CA ASN A 475 15.98 23.14 19.40
C ASN A 475 16.01 22.05 18.34
N ASP A 476 15.60 20.83 18.68
CA ASP A 476 15.47 19.73 17.72
C ASP A 476 14.39 20.04 16.68
N ARG A 477 13.23 20.58 17.09
CA ARG A 477 12.22 21.08 16.13
C ARG A 477 12.79 22.15 15.19
N LEU A 478 13.57 23.10 15.70
CA LEU A 478 14.22 24.11 14.85
C LEU A 478 15.27 23.49 13.91
N ALA A 479 16.03 22.49 14.38
CA ALA A 479 17.00 21.77 13.57
C ALA A 479 16.31 21.02 12.42
N ILE A 480 15.20 20.32 12.69
CA ILE A 480 14.38 19.64 11.69
C ILE A 480 13.87 20.64 10.63
N LEU A 481 13.30 21.78 11.05
CA LEU A 481 12.84 22.81 10.11
C LEU A 481 13.98 23.33 9.24
N ALA A 482 15.13 23.61 9.84
CA ALA A 482 16.30 24.09 9.11
C ALA A 482 16.82 23.04 8.11
N ASP A 483 16.82 21.76 8.49
CA ASP A 483 17.21 20.66 7.62
C ASP A 483 16.26 20.52 6.43
N ILE A 484 14.95 20.44 6.66
CA ILE A 484 13.96 20.34 5.58
C ILE A 484 14.06 21.52 4.63
N LEU A 485 14.14 22.76 5.14
CA LEU A 485 14.22 23.94 4.30
C LEU A 485 15.50 23.95 3.45
N LYS A 486 16.63 23.50 4.01
CA LYS A 486 17.94 23.57 3.37
C LYS A 486 18.19 22.41 2.41
N ASN A 487 17.89 21.18 2.85
CA ASN A 487 18.34 19.94 2.22
C ASN A 487 17.24 19.24 1.42
N CYS A 488 15.95 19.55 1.64
CA CYS A 488 14.89 18.99 0.80
C CYS A 488 14.92 19.62 -0.60
N GLU A 489 14.67 18.84 -1.65
CA GLU A 489 14.56 19.35 -3.02
C GLU A 489 13.12 19.72 -3.39
N TYR A 490 12.14 19.24 -2.63
CA TYR A 490 10.72 19.39 -2.94
C TYR A 490 10.12 20.68 -2.37
N ALA A 491 9.74 21.61 -3.25
CA ALA A 491 9.13 22.89 -2.89
C ALA A 491 7.86 22.74 -2.03
N SER A 492 7.05 21.71 -2.30
CA SER A 492 5.83 21.40 -1.54
C SER A 492 6.14 21.05 -0.07
N VAL A 493 7.16 20.23 0.19
CA VAL A 493 7.58 19.87 1.56
C VAL A 493 8.20 21.07 2.27
N LYS A 494 8.98 21.90 1.57
CA LYS A 494 9.46 23.18 2.12
C LYS A 494 8.29 24.09 2.51
N GLY A 495 7.26 24.19 1.67
CA GLY A 495 6.04 24.93 1.98
C GLY A 495 5.37 24.42 3.26
N VAL A 496 5.26 23.10 3.43
CA VAL A 496 4.73 22.51 4.68
C VAL A 496 5.60 22.92 5.89
N ALA A 497 6.93 22.86 5.79
CA ALA A 497 7.82 23.31 6.86
C ALA A 497 7.64 24.80 7.22
N VAL A 498 7.39 25.66 6.23
CA VAL A 498 7.06 27.08 6.48
C VAL A 498 5.75 27.23 7.26
N SER A 499 4.76 26.39 6.98
CA SER A 499 3.51 26.34 7.75
C SER A 499 3.76 25.92 9.19
N TRP A 500 4.55 24.86 9.41
CA TRP A 500 4.92 24.41 10.76
C TRP A 500 5.71 25.48 11.54
N LEU A 501 6.61 26.22 10.89
CA LEU A 501 7.30 27.35 11.53
C LEU A 501 6.33 28.43 12.03
N LYS A 502 5.33 28.77 11.21
CA LYS A 502 4.27 29.71 11.58
C LYS A 502 3.47 29.20 12.79
N GLU A 503 3.15 27.91 12.79
CA GLU A 503 2.41 27.25 13.87
C GLU A 503 3.22 27.23 15.18
N GLU A 504 4.52 26.94 15.13
CA GLU A 504 5.42 27.01 16.30
C GLU A 504 5.52 28.42 16.89
N ILE A 505 5.68 29.45 16.04
CA ILE A 505 5.70 30.86 16.49
C ILE A 505 4.37 31.24 17.15
N THR A 506 3.26 30.83 16.53
CA THR A 506 1.92 31.12 17.04
C THR A 506 1.65 30.40 18.35
N GLY A 507 2.02 29.11 18.44
CA GLY A 507 1.89 28.28 19.63
C GLY A 507 2.75 28.78 20.78
N ALA A 508 4.00 29.17 20.50
CA ALA A 508 4.89 29.78 21.48
C ALA A 508 4.31 31.07 22.05
N ALA A 509 3.76 31.94 21.19
CA ALA A 509 3.11 33.18 21.62
C ALA A 509 1.85 32.90 22.45
N ALA A 510 1.00 31.95 22.05
CA ALA A 510 -0.20 31.57 22.80
C ALA A 510 0.14 31.00 24.19
N ALA A 511 1.18 30.16 24.29
CA ALA A 511 1.66 29.63 25.56
C ALA A 511 2.15 30.73 26.50
N ILE A 512 2.84 31.75 25.97
CA ILE A 512 3.27 32.91 26.74
C ILE A 512 2.09 33.77 27.18
N ASP A 513 1.11 34.01 26.29
CA ASP A 513 -0.08 34.82 26.60
C ASP A 513 -0.95 34.15 27.68
N GLY A 514 -0.97 32.81 27.71
CA GLY A 514 -1.69 32.01 28.70
C GLY A 514 -1.01 31.91 30.07
N GLU A 515 0.27 32.27 30.20
CA GLU A 515 1.03 32.14 31.44
C GLU A 515 0.81 33.35 32.36
N PRO A 516 0.17 33.18 33.54
CA PRO A 516 -0.15 34.28 34.44
C PRO A 516 1.09 34.94 35.06
N SER A 517 2.19 34.20 35.27
CA SER A 517 3.39 34.72 35.91
C SER A 517 4.26 35.53 34.94
N ALA A 518 4.50 36.80 35.26
CA ALA A 518 5.38 37.67 34.47
C ALA A 518 6.83 37.16 34.39
N ILE A 519 7.32 36.54 35.47
CA ILE A 519 8.68 35.96 35.52
C ILE A 519 8.73 34.73 34.61
N ALA A 520 7.74 33.84 34.70
CA ALA A 520 7.67 32.65 33.84
C ALA A 520 7.55 33.02 32.36
N ARG A 521 6.73 34.02 32.01
CA ARG A 521 6.64 34.57 30.65
C ARG A 521 7.99 35.06 30.12
N HIS A 522 8.75 35.77 30.94
CA HIS A 522 10.09 36.22 30.55
C HIS A 522 11.05 35.04 30.34
N THR A 523 11.04 34.06 31.24
CA THR A 523 11.85 32.84 31.10
C THR A 523 11.48 32.07 29.84
N MET A 524 10.19 31.85 29.57
CA MET A 524 9.70 31.15 28.37
C MET A 524 10.15 31.85 27.08
N ARG A 525 10.12 33.20 27.03
CA ARG A 525 10.61 33.97 25.88
C ARG A 525 12.11 33.77 25.63
N GLN A 526 12.89 33.56 26.69
CA GLN A 526 14.33 33.33 26.58
C GLN A 526 14.66 31.88 26.22
N THR A 527 13.92 30.91 26.74
CA THR A 527 14.22 29.49 26.54
C THR A 527 13.61 28.92 25.26
N ASN A 528 12.44 29.42 24.82
CA ASN A 528 11.79 28.97 23.60
C ASN A 528 12.35 29.71 22.38
N VAL A 529 13.09 29.00 21.51
CA VAL A 529 13.68 29.56 20.28
C VAL A 529 12.66 30.14 19.30
N PHE A 530 11.39 29.71 19.37
CA PHE A 530 10.30 30.22 18.53
C PHE A 530 9.61 31.48 19.10
N ALA A 531 9.91 31.83 20.37
CA ALA A 531 9.39 33.03 21.02
C ALA A 531 10.33 34.24 20.92
N ASN A 532 11.49 34.07 20.29
CA ASN A 532 12.51 35.11 20.13
C ASN A 532 13.11 35.06 18.71
N THR A 533 14.11 35.90 18.46
CA THR A 533 14.75 36.01 17.13
C THR A 533 15.51 34.76 16.67
N GLY A 534 15.72 33.76 17.53
CA GLY A 534 16.57 32.59 17.28
C GLY A 534 16.10 31.76 16.10
N ALA A 535 14.81 31.40 16.05
CA ALA A 535 14.27 30.62 14.95
C ALA A 535 14.47 31.31 13.59
N ILE A 536 14.01 32.56 13.46
CA ILE A 536 14.12 33.31 12.19
C ILE A 536 15.59 33.54 11.82
N LYS A 537 16.48 33.85 12.77
CA LYS A 537 17.92 33.99 12.49
C LYS A 537 18.52 32.73 11.87
N LYS A 538 18.10 31.55 12.31
CA LYS A 538 18.61 30.26 11.83
C LYS A 538 18.16 29.95 10.41
N VAL A 539 16.92 30.29 10.05
CA VAL A 539 16.31 29.89 8.77
C VAL A 539 16.16 31.01 7.74
N LYS A 540 16.40 32.29 8.08
CA LYS A 540 16.14 33.44 7.19
C LYS A 540 16.80 33.33 5.82
N ASP A 541 18.03 32.83 5.75
CA ASP A 541 18.80 32.74 4.50
C ASP A 541 18.25 31.67 3.54
N VAL A 542 17.51 30.70 4.09
CA VAL A 542 16.88 29.61 3.33
C VAL A 542 15.42 29.95 3.02
N LEU A 543 14.71 30.62 3.94
CA LEU A 543 13.36 31.15 3.71
C LEU A 543 13.35 32.23 2.63
N PHE A 544 14.33 33.13 2.66
CA PHE A 544 14.46 34.27 1.78
C PHE A 544 15.80 34.21 1.03
N PRO A 545 15.96 33.24 0.10
CA PRO A 545 17.21 33.05 -0.60
C PRO A 545 17.52 34.26 -1.50
N ALA A 546 18.80 34.37 -1.90
CA ALA A 546 19.26 35.41 -2.80
C ALA A 546 18.66 35.25 -4.20
N MET A 547 17.81 36.20 -4.59
CA MET A 547 17.08 36.16 -5.87
C MET A 547 17.73 37.02 -6.97
N GLN A 548 18.89 37.63 -6.73
CA GLN A 548 19.53 38.51 -7.71
C GLN A 548 19.80 37.80 -9.04
N GLY A 549 20.22 36.53 -9.01
CA GLY A 549 20.50 35.74 -10.21
C GLY A 549 19.27 35.43 -11.07
N LEU A 550 18.04 35.55 -10.55
CA LEU A 550 16.82 35.32 -11.34
C LEU A 550 16.66 36.35 -12.47
N ASN A 551 17.18 37.56 -12.28
CA ASN A 551 17.12 38.61 -13.29
C ASN A 551 18.08 38.37 -14.45
N ASP A 552 19.09 37.50 -14.28
CA ASP A 552 20.05 37.18 -15.32
C ASP A 552 19.62 35.99 -16.19
N LEU A 553 18.63 35.21 -15.73
CA LEU A 553 18.08 34.07 -16.46
C LEU A 553 17.30 34.53 -17.71
N ASP A 554 17.31 33.70 -18.75
CA ASP A 554 16.41 33.87 -19.90
C ASP A 554 14.94 33.60 -19.50
N PRO A 555 13.95 34.05 -20.30
CA PRO A 555 12.54 33.89 -19.95
C PRO A 555 12.09 32.44 -19.72
N THR A 556 12.64 31.47 -20.46
CA THR A 556 12.27 30.05 -20.36
C THR A 556 12.85 29.41 -19.11
N GLN A 557 14.12 29.68 -18.80
CA GLN A 557 14.80 29.24 -17.58
C GLN A 557 14.15 29.87 -16.35
N LEU A 558 13.83 31.16 -16.41
CA LEU A 558 13.11 31.84 -15.34
C LEU A 558 11.74 31.20 -15.11
N LEU A 559 11.01 30.89 -16.18
CA LEU A 559 9.70 30.26 -16.06
C LEU A 559 9.80 28.90 -15.36
N ASN A 560 10.72 28.05 -15.82
CA ASN A 560 10.91 26.73 -15.24
C ASN A 560 11.30 26.83 -13.76
N LYS A 561 12.16 27.78 -13.39
CA LYS A 561 12.56 27.98 -12.00
C LYS A 561 11.40 28.45 -11.11
N VAL A 562 10.59 29.40 -11.61
CA VAL A 562 9.41 29.88 -10.90
C VAL A 562 8.37 28.78 -10.73
N LYS A 563 8.16 27.92 -11.74
CA LYS A 563 7.26 26.77 -11.65
C LYS A 563 7.73 25.74 -10.63
N GLU A 564 9.02 25.40 -10.63
CA GLU A 564 9.62 24.43 -9.71
C GLU A 564 9.43 24.83 -8.24
N ASP A 565 9.61 26.12 -7.92
CA ASP A 565 9.56 26.63 -6.54
C ASP A 565 8.22 27.29 -6.15
N MET A 566 7.20 27.23 -7.01
CA MET A 566 5.97 28.02 -6.85
C MET A 566 5.28 27.80 -5.49
N ASP A 567 5.10 26.54 -5.09
CA ASP A 567 4.46 26.16 -3.82
C ASP A 567 5.22 26.75 -2.62
N PHE A 568 6.56 26.72 -2.69
CA PHE A 568 7.41 27.29 -1.66
C PHE A 568 7.28 28.82 -1.62
N TYR A 569 7.36 29.51 -2.76
CA TYR A 569 7.25 30.97 -2.83
C TYR A 569 5.90 31.47 -2.32
N LEU A 570 4.79 30.85 -2.72
CA LEU A 570 3.46 31.22 -2.24
C LEU A 570 3.37 31.12 -0.71
N GLN A 571 3.94 30.06 -0.15
CA GLN A 571 3.91 29.85 1.29
C GLN A 571 4.84 30.79 2.05
N VAL A 572 6.04 31.09 1.51
CA VAL A 572 6.95 32.09 2.08
C VAL A 572 6.33 33.49 2.06
N VAL A 573 5.65 33.89 0.98
CA VAL A 573 4.95 35.19 0.92
C VAL A 573 3.82 35.23 1.94
N SER A 574 3.05 34.14 2.09
CA SER A 574 2.01 34.02 3.12
C SER A 574 2.58 34.16 4.54
N PHE A 575 3.73 33.54 4.78
CA PHE A 575 4.45 33.65 6.05
C PHE A 575 5.01 35.07 6.30
N ALA A 576 5.59 35.70 5.29
CA ALA A 576 6.02 37.09 5.37
C ALA A 576 4.83 38.00 5.70
N TYR A 577 3.73 37.87 4.97
CA TYR A 577 2.52 38.63 5.25
C TYR A 577 2.04 38.43 6.70
N PHE A 578 2.11 37.21 7.24
CA PHE A 578 1.85 36.95 8.66
C PHE A 578 2.77 37.73 9.60
N LEU A 579 4.08 37.77 9.33
CA LEU A 579 5.06 38.48 10.18
C LEU A 579 4.89 40.00 10.19
N TRP A 580 4.56 40.62 9.05
CA TRP A 580 4.51 42.09 8.92
C TRP A 580 3.12 42.70 9.01
N LYS A 581 2.04 41.89 8.95
CA LYS A 581 0.67 42.40 9.06
C LYS A 581 0.36 43.04 10.42
N THR A 582 1.03 42.60 11.49
CA THR A 582 0.79 43.05 12.86
C THR A 582 2.09 43.19 13.64
N ASP A 583 2.18 44.18 14.52
CA ASP A 583 3.29 44.41 15.46
C ASP A 583 3.49 43.28 16.50
N ARG A 584 2.48 42.42 16.68
CA ARG A 584 2.53 41.23 17.56
C ARG A 584 3.80 40.39 17.38
N TRP A 585 4.34 40.31 16.16
CA TRP A 585 5.48 39.45 15.82
C TRP A 585 6.83 40.18 15.83
N ASP A 586 6.89 41.44 16.26
CA ASP A 586 8.13 42.22 16.30
C ASP A 586 9.23 41.57 17.16
N SER A 587 8.84 40.88 18.23
CA SER A 587 9.78 40.18 19.13
C SER A 587 10.51 38.99 18.52
N VAL A 588 9.97 38.41 17.44
CA VAL A 588 10.61 37.28 16.72
C VAL A 588 11.41 37.76 15.52
N LYS A 589 11.23 39.01 15.05
CA LYS A 589 11.96 39.57 13.91
C LYS A 589 13.39 39.98 14.32
N PRO A 590 14.44 39.46 13.65
CA PRO A 590 15.79 40.00 13.75
C PRO A 590 15.85 41.43 13.21
N ALA A 591 16.74 42.26 13.77
CA ALA A 591 16.85 43.68 13.40
C ALA A 591 17.20 43.93 11.92
N ASP A 592 17.90 42.98 11.28
CA ASP A 592 18.31 43.07 9.87
C ASP A 592 17.32 42.39 8.90
N LEU A 593 16.22 41.81 9.41
CA LEU A 593 15.31 41.00 8.60
C LEU A 593 14.66 41.82 7.49
N ASP A 594 14.16 43.01 7.81
CA ASP A 594 13.38 43.82 6.88
C ASP A 594 14.22 44.23 5.66
N THR A 595 15.45 44.70 5.89
CA THR A 595 16.43 45.05 4.85
C THR A 595 16.78 43.83 3.99
N VAL A 596 17.12 42.71 4.64
CA VAL A 596 17.54 41.48 3.95
C VAL A 596 16.42 40.95 3.07
N VAL A 597 15.20 40.84 3.59
CA VAL A 597 14.06 40.32 2.82
C VAL A 597 13.72 41.24 1.65
N ARG A 598 13.74 42.55 1.86
CA ARG A 598 13.41 43.54 0.82
C ARG A 598 14.43 43.52 -0.32
N GLU A 599 15.71 43.71 -0.01
CA GLU A 599 16.76 43.86 -1.03
C GLU A 599 17.15 42.53 -1.68
N ARG A 600 17.17 41.44 -0.89
CA ARG A 600 17.76 40.17 -1.33
C ARG A 600 16.75 39.22 -1.96
N TRP A 601 15.48 39.31 -1.57
CA TRP A 601 14.44 38.37 -1.99
C TRP A 601 13.27 39.06 -2.71
N TRP A 602 12.62 40.04 -2.08
CA TRP A 602 11.39 40.65 -2.59
C TRP A 602 11.61 41.47 -3.87
N VAL A 603 12.55 42.43 -3.88
CA VAL A 603 12.79 43.30 -5.06
C VAL A 603 13.18 42.46 -6.29
N PRO A 604 14.18 41.56 -6.22
CA PRO A 604 14.57 40.79 -7.40
C PRO A 604 13.47 39.86 -7.90
N LEU A 605 12.68 39.25 -7.00
CA LEU A 605 11.58 38.35 -7.36
C LEU A 605 10.45 39.11 -8.07
N VAL A 606 10.02 40.26 -7.54
CA VAL A 606 8.97 41.09 -8.16
C VAL A 606 9.40 41.53 -9.57
N LEU A 607 10.64 41.98 -9.73
CA LEU A 607 11.16 42.38 -11.04
C LEU A 607 11.19 41.21 -12.03
N ALA A 608 11.61 40.02 -11.57
CA ALA A 608 11.64 38.82 -12.39
C ALA A 608 10.22 38.41 -12.85
N LEU A 609 9.23 38.38 -11.93
CA LEU A 609 7.85 38.03 -12.27
C LEU A 609 7.19 39.06 -13.20
N GLN A 610 7.42 40.36 -12.98
CA GLN A 610 6.95 41.41 -13.89
C GLN A 610 7.56 41.30 -15.28
N ARG A 611 8.83 40.87 -15.39
CA ARG A 611 9.47 40.59 -16.67
C ARG A 611 8.84 39.39 -17.34
N LEU A 612 8.54 38.34 -16.57
CA LEU A 612 7.91 37.12 -17.07
C LEU A 612 6.50 37.40 -17.65
N LEU A 613 5.67 38.20 -16.96
CA LEU A 613 4.35 38.60 -17.45
C LEU A 613 4.37 39.48 -18.71
N LYS A 614 5.51 40.07 -19.08
CA LYS A 614 5.68 40.81 -20.34
C LYS A 614 5.99 39.89 -21.52
N THR A 615 6.24 38.61 -21.27
CA THR A 615 6.44 37.60 -22.32
C THR A 615 5.13 36.85 -22.60
N GLU A 616 4.97 36.30 -23.80
CA GLU A 616 3.82 35.44 -24.12
C GLU A 616 3.96 34.12 -23.34
N LEU A 617 3.00 33.88 -22.44
CA LEU A 617 2.93 32.69 -21.58
C LEU A 617 1.59 31.99 -21.80
N ASP A 618 1.52 30.71 -21.43
CA ASP A 618 0.25 29.98 -21.37
C ASP A 618 -0.67 30.57 -20.29
N ASN A 619 -1.99 30.50 -20.50
CA ASN A 619 -2.98 31.11 -19.59
C ASN A 619 -2.92 30.58 -18.15
N GLU A 620 -2.72 29.28 -17.96
CA GLU A 620 -2.66 28.66 -16.62
C GLU A 620 -1.45 29.18 -15.83
N VAL A 621 -0.30 29.17 -16.47
CA VAL A 621 0.97 29.69 -15.95
C VAL A 621 0.87 31.18 -15.62
N THR A 622 0.19 31.94 -16.48
CA THR A 622 -0.03 33.37 -16.27
C THR A 622 -0.82 33.61 -14.99
N ASN A 623 -1.88 32.84 -14.74
CA ASN A 623 -2.68 32.96 -13.52
C ASN A 623 -1.86 32.70 -12.25
N ASP A 624 -0.98 31.69 -12.25
CA ASP A 624 -0.16 31.36 -11.08
C ASP A 624 0.89 32.45 -10.79
N VAL A 625 1.53 32.97 -11.85
CA VAL A 625 2.48 34.09 -11.74
C VAL A 625 1.79 35.37 -11.27
N GLU A 626 0.60 35.66 -11.79
CA GLU A 626 -0.24 36.79 -11.35
C GLU A 626 -0.67 36.64 -9.88
N LEU A 627 -1.02 35.42 -9.46
CA LEU A 627 -1.37 35.13 -8.07
C LEU A 627 -0.18 35.41 -7.13
N LEU A 628 1.00 34.91 -7.46
CA LEU A 628 2.21 35.14 -6.67
C LEU A 628 2.58 36.64 -6.63
N LEU A 629 2.54 37.32 -7.77
CA LEU A 629 2.81 38.75 -7.85
C LEU A 629 1.80 39.56 -7.03
N GLY A 630 0.51 39.23 -7.12
CA GLY A 630 -0.55 39.87 -6.32
C GLY A 630 -0.32 39.72 -4.82
N ARG A 631 0.15 38.55 -4.36
CA ARG A 631 0.51 38.32 -2.95
C ARG A 631 1.72 39.15 -2.52
N LEU A 632 2.72 39.30 -3.39
CA LEU A 632 3.92 40.11 -3.14
C LEU A 632 3.61 41.60 -3.06
N VAL A 633 2.68 42.10 -3.90
CA VAL A 633 2.20 43.49 -3.84
C VAL A 633 1.43 43.73 -2.54
N ALA A 634 0.54 42.82 -2.16
CA ALA A 634 -0.19 42.92 -0.89
C ALA A 634 0.73 42.92 0.34
N LEU A 635 1.91 42.29 0.26
CA LEU A 635 2.94 42.38 1.29
C LEU A 635 3.56 43.79 1.37
N ASP A 636 3.85 44.44 0.24
CA ASP A 636 4.42 45.81 0.23
C ASP A 636 3.43 46.88 0.70
N GLU A 637 2.13 46.61 0.59
CA GLU A 637 1.08 47.47 1.15
C GLU A 637 0.94 47.35 2.69
N THR A 638 1.57 46.35 3.33
CA THR A 638 1.52 46.25 4.80
C THR A 638 2.37 47.32 5.46
N GLU A 639 1.78 48.12 6.35
CA GLU A 639 2.47 49.23 7.02
C GLU A 639 3.78 48.79 7.70
N GLY A 640 3.79 47.62 8.33
CA GLY A 640 4.98 47.08 8.99
C GLY A 640 6.14 46.79 8.03
N PHE A 641 5.87 46.35 6.80
CA PHE A 641 6.92 46.10 5.80
C PHE A 641 7.28 47.39 5.03
N HIS A 642 6.28 48.22 4.70
CA HIS A 642 6.44 49.48 3.97
C HIS A 642 7.20 50.54 4.78
N ALA A 643 6.87 50.69 6.07
CA ALA A 643 7.48 51.70 6.94
C ALA A 643 8.98 51.45 7.15
N SER A 644 9.43 50.19 7.20
CA SER A 644 10.86 49.87 7.24
C SER A 644 11.61 50.39 6.02
N ALA A 645 10.98 50.43 4.85
CA ALA A 645 11.58 50.96 3.63
C ALA A 645 11.78 52.48 3.65
N VAL A 646 10.84 53.18 4.28
CA VAL A 646 10.85 54.64 4.37
C VAL A 646 11.82 55.09 5.47
N ALA A 647 11.91 54.35 6.57
CA ALA A 647 12.83 54.62 7.68
C ALA A 647 14.31 54.42 7.31
N GLU A 648 14.64 53.53 6.37
CA GLU A 648 16.02 53.35 5.88
C GLU A 648 16.44 54.36 4.79
N ARG A 649 15.47 54.96 4.09
CA ARG A 649 15.71 55.99 3.06
C ARG A 649 15.79 57.41 3.62
N ALA A 650 15.36 57.60 4.88
CA ALA A 650 15.42 58.86 5.62
C ALA A 650 16.66 58.89 6.51
#